data_AF-A0A1B6MAU1-F1
#
_entry.id   AF-A0A1B6MAU1-F1
#
_cell.length_a   1.000
_cell.length_b   1.000
_cell.length_c   1.000
_cell.angle_alpha   90.00
_cell.angle_beta   90.00
_cell.angle_gamma   90.00
#
_symmetry.space_group_name_H-M   'P 1'
#
loop_
_entity.id
_entity.type
_entity.pdbx_description
1 polymer ?
#
loop_
_entity_poly.entity_id
_entity_poly.type
_entity_poly.pdbx_seq_one_letter_code
_entity_poly.pdbx_strand_id
1 'polypeptide(L)'
;VRTIRPPAYTRNSTGRHGAVKARTVGSQMMDEDPDLAAGAAAAEAPGAAGGLGYGGPPMRAPATSGDDDDTQTTSSVSTGGRRRPVHRSQRGQRIQNAIQDIVNTVRNEPQQEELGITIVVHDLDQRGLRGVSVAEGIPNTCIHAGLSAAVPAGLVWYNNGSWQRSVQGVGFRFDDNPCGDECLWAGETGRRRQVAFYERFLEERRDEMARSALRWITATEDLKALYKSSIPPVFQPDWMYAPVVLDERSQALIGPSWWDYLSSFWASYGAAIKLCLGVVGACAVIYGGHQLYGMFNSSTVHDVVEKGTPAATGSLAGAVRIESQSPPDRTTHARSTVPIRRGAPASQAGELDAVVEQYVVNNAVSAEVWKDGVRVRVLHGYGVCDHLVIIPRHYMQVLTDRAFEIRIGPLTQPMTRVRVEPVKQDFKPFAANDFAVWRWPPSTNSFKDIRKFFLKEEDLGRHLPADAVLYVLPGKNGVSILAAEVRLRGAIGSLPVRNINGELMEVQDVLVYNFSRPGACGSLLKTRNTQRPLIGMHVAGCGEDFEGDGYAVIITQEILYTLTKGEEVILPPDVQLGPVEDCSYVFPEDVAVQVHGALLPSDTPSTPSKSKLERSSVYGSEGLEADVRPAVMNAKDPAYSFDDTPLIAGCKNHGKLTDDFSTTDLNYAHGFLSDLLSTMAPIVVDATKLTPEEAVVGLPGVAYYDPLDLNTSPGYPLMLKVGSKKLDYVDVIRDGEDRPVSATLSAELATIVADASELRRRGVRYPTYWVDTPKDEKRATQKALKYAGTRIICNGPFEHAIAMRQNFLHFSAAFMQQRRSLNHAVGINPTSREWHDLGLRLMNKNTNLITLDYSNFGPGFNARVCRLVCDLIVQWTLTNVRG
;
A
#
# COMPACT_ATOMS: atom_id res chain seq x y z
N VAL A 1 -36.87 20.02 -38.01
CA VAL A 1 -37.20 19.38 -39.31
C VAL A 1 -36.12 18.32 -39.56
N ARG A 2 -36.38 17.03 -39.80
CA ARG A 2 -37.66 16.28 -39.95
C ARG A 2 -37.94 15.33 -38.76
N THR A 3 -39.09 14.67 -38.77
CA THR A 3 -39.67 13.80 -37.73
C THR A 3 -39.17 12.36 -37.74
N ILE A 4 -39.19 11.70 -36.58
CA ILE A 4 -39.03 10.25 -36.40
C ILE A 4 -40.41 9.55 -36.45
N ARG A 5 -40.48 8.34 -37.03
CA ARG A 5 -41.55 7.34 -36.81
C ARG A 5 -41.00 5.91 -36.92
N PRO A 6 -41.41 4.96 -36.05
CA PRO A 6 -40.99 3.55 -36.12
C PRO A 6 -42.08 2.57 -36.64
N PRO A 7 -41.69 1.41 -37.19
CA PRO A 7 -42.39 0.13 -37.07
C PRO A 7 -41.63 -0.80 -36.07
N ALA A 8 -42.23 -1.60 -35.18
CA ALA A 8 -43.36 -2.56 -35.25
C ALA A 8 -42.92 -4.00 -35.67
N TYR A 9 -43.73 -5.01 -35.28
CA TYR A 9 -43.53 -6.48 -35.40
C TYR A 9 -42.56 -7.12 -34.38
N THR A 10 -42.84 -8.29 -33.73
CA THR A 10 -44.12 -9.04 -33.57
C THR A 10 -44.06 -9.95 -32.31
N ARG A 11 -45.23 -10.33 -31.77
CA ARG A 11 -45.38 -11.55 -30.94
C ARG A 11 -45.46 -12.78 -31.84
N ASN A 12 -44.97 -13.93 -31.37
CA ASN A 12 -45.57 -15.24 -31.67
C ASN A 12 -45.23 -16.27 -30.57
N SER A 13 -46.02 -17.34 -30.43
CA SER A 13 -46.00 -18.18 -29.22
C SER A 13 -46.19 -19.69 -29.47
N THR A 14 -45.17 -20.48 -29.12
CA THR A 14 -45.18 -21.94 -28.89
C THR A 14 -44.06 -22.28 -27.88
N GLY A 15 -44.09 -23.37 -27.10
CA GLY A 15 -45.17 -24.32 -26.86
C GLY A 15 -44.68 -25.64 -26.22
N ARG A 16 -45.21 -25.96 -25.02
CA ARG A 16 -45.13 -27.25 -24.27
C ARG A 16 -43.85 -27.66 -23.51
N HIS A 17 -44.08 -27.79 -22.20
CA HIS A 17 -43.49 -28.69 -21.19
C HIS A 17 -42.44 -29.76 -21.57
N GLY A 18 -41.41 -29.83 -20.71
CA GLY A 18 -40.81 -31.08 -20.22
C GLY A 18 -40.45 -30.90 -18.75
N ALA A 19 -40.84 -31.83 -17.86
CA ALA A 19 -40.68 -31.68 -16.41
C ALA A 19 -39.90 -32.84 -15.79
N VAL A 20 -38.80 -32.55 -15.10
CA VAL A 20 -38.03 -33.55 -14.32
C VAL A 20 -37.70 -33.01 -12.93
N LYS A 21 -38.35 -33.65 -11.95
CA LYS A 21 -38.15 -33.63 -10.49
C LYS A 21 -36.81 -33.05 -9.98
N ALA A 22 -36.89 -31.96 -9.22
CA ALA A 22 -35.95 -31.72 -8.12
C ALA A 22 -36.24 -32.71 -6.97
N ARG A 23 -35.21 -33.11 -6.20
CA ARG A 23 -35.33 -34.14 -5.15
C ARG A 23 -35.13 -33.50 -3.78
N THR A 24 -36.20 -33.33 -3.02
CA THR A 24 -36.16 -32.73 -1.69
C THR A 24 -35.53 -33.68 -0.67
N VAL A 25 -34.54 -33.16 0.07
CA VAL A 25 -34.06 -33.69 1.35
C VAL A 25 -33.90 -32.45 2.24
N GLY A 26 -34.33 -32.42 3.50
CA GLY A 26 -34.94 -33.48 4.29
C GLY A 26 -34.73 -33.19 5.77
N SER A 27 -35.15 -31.99 6.20
CA SER A 27 -34.98 -31.49 7.56
C SER A 27 -35.80 -32.30 8.56
N GLN A 28 -35.17 -32.76 9.65
CA GLN A 28 -35.88 -33.18 10.85
C GLN A 28 -35.64 -32.18 11.97
N MET A 29 -36.72 -31.84 12.66
CA MET A 29 -36.72 -31.07 13.91
C MET A 29 -36.70 -32.08 15.07
N MET A 30 -36.02 -31.72 16.16
CA MET A 30 -36.35 -32.05 17.54
C MET A 30 -36.08 -30.75 18.29
N ASP A 31 -37.12 -30.00 18.63
CA ASP A 31 -38.02 -30.19 19.78
C ASP A 31 -37.43 -29.56 21.06
N GLU A 32 -38.23 -28.68 21.67
CA GLU A 32 -37.89 -27.90 22.85
C GLU A 32 -38.23 -28.68 24.13
N ASP A 33 -37.46 -28.48 25.21
CA ASP A 33 -38.01 -28.60 26.57
C ASP A 33 -37.24 -27.67 27.54
N PRO A 34 -37.87 -26.66 28.15
CA PRO A 34 -37.20 -25.67 29.01
C PRO A 34 -37.63 -25.75 30.49
N ASP A 35 -36.68 -25.90 31.44
CA ASP A 35 -36.94 -25.56 32.84
C ASP A 35 -35.68 -25.31 33.71
N LEU A 36 -35.88 -24.77 34.92
CA LEU A 36 -34.95 -24.60 36.06
C LEU A 36 -33.72 -23.70 35.81
N ALA A 37 -33.61 -22.42 36.20
CA ALA A 37 -34.10 -21.60 37.32
C ALA A 37 -33.13 -21.40 38.53
N ALA A 38 -32.75 -20.13 38.72
CA ALA A 38 -32.43 -19.42 39.96
C ALA A 38 -31.19 -19.73 40.85
N GLY A 39 -30.39 -18.66 41.09
CA GLY A 39 -29.57 -18.42 42.29
C GLY A 39 -28.04 -18.46 42.10
N ALA A 40 -27.20 -17.76 42.89
CA ALA A 40 -27.36 -16.55 43.71
C ALA A 40 -25.96 -16.06 44.22
N ALA A 41 -25.81 -14.75 44.49
CA ALA A 41 -24.86 -14.12 45.43
C ALA A 41 -23.31 -14.36 45.38
N ALA A 42 -22.60 -13.31 44.93
CA ALA A 42 -21.47 -12.58 45.54
C ALA A 42 -20.46 -13.21 46.56
N ALA A 43 -19.15 -13.00 46.28
CA ALA A 43 -18.04 -12.64 47.19
C ALA A 43 -16.87 -12.09 46.32
N GLU A 44 -15.96 -11.17 46.68
CA GLU A 44 -15.35 -10.68 47.95
C GLU A 44 -14.31 -11.58 48.66
N ALA A 45 -13.42 -10.93 49.43
CA ALA A 45 -11.98 -11.13 49.23
C ALA A 45 -11.06 -10.53 50.37
N PRO A 46 -10.10 -11.28 50.97
CA PRO A 46 -9.16 -10.78 52.01
C PRO A 46 -7.80 -10.18 51.52
N GLY A 47 -7.36 -9.08 52.17
CA GLY A 47 -6.08 -8.35 51.92
C GLY A 47 -4.79 -9.07 52.39
N ALA A 48 -3.55 -8.65 52.12
CA ALA A 48 -2.87 -7.33 52.07
C ALA A 48 -2.22 -6.86 53.41
N ALA A 49 -0.87 -6.80 53.47
CA ALA A 49 -0.01 -6.05 54.41
C ALA A 49 1.49 -6.27 54.06
N GLY A 50 2.48 -5.38 54.27
CA GLY A 50 2.54 -3.93 54.60
C GLY A 50 3.70 -3.29 53.79
N GLY A 51 4.03 -1.98 53.80
CA GLY A 51 4.11 -1.00 54.90
C GLY A 51 5.59 -0.81 55.31
N LEU A 52 6.21 0.37 55.43
CA LEU A 52 5.80 1.79 55.38
C LEU A 52 6.99 2.67 54.92
N GLY A 53 6.74 3.92 54.45
CA GLY A 53 7.82 4.91 54.25
C GLY A 53 7.37 6.21 53.56
N TYR A 54 7.20 7.31 54.32
CA TYR A 54 6.82 8.63 53.80
C TYR A 54 8.04 9.51 53.44
N GLY A 55 7.91 10.34 52.40
CA GLY A 55 8.88 11.39 52.06
C GLY A 55 8.35 12.36 51.00
N GLY A 56 7.93 13.56 51.41
CA GLY A 56 7.41 14.60 50.52
C GLY A 56 8.50 15.47 49.85
N PRO A 57 8.17 16.18 48.74
CA PRO A 57 9.16 16.88 47.92
C PRO A 57 9.34 18.38 48.28
N PRO A 58 10.43 19.02 47.82
CA PRO A 58 10.47 20.46 47.58
C PRO A 58 10.64 20.80 46.08
N MET A 59 10.11 21.97 45.69
CA MET A 59 10.25 22.55 44.35
C MET A 59 11.60 23.28 44.17
N ARG A 60 12.07 23.42 42.93
CA ARG A 60 12.23 24.74 42.26
C ARG A 60 12.65 24.64 40.79
N ALA A 61 12.48 25.76 40.07
CA ALA A 61 12.84 25.94 38.66
C ALA A 61 13.94 27.03 38.52
N PRO A 62 14.17 27.71 37.37
CA PRO A 62 15.37 27.49 36.55
C PRO A 62 16.29 28.73 36.39
N ALA A 63 17.56 28.55 35.98
CA ALA A 63 18.40 29.65 35.45
C ALA A 63 19.66 29.21 34.65
N THR A 64 19.93 29.96 33.57
CA THR A 64 21.24 30.48 33.07
C THR A 64 22.51 29.61 32.91
N SER A 65 22.94 29.51 31.64
CA SER A 65 24.28 29.84 31.08
C SER A 65 25.53 30.02 31.98
N GLY A 66 26.66 29.46 31.51
CA GLY A 66 28.04 29.83 31.83
C GLY A 66 29.04 29.10 30.91
N ASP A 67 30.09 29.79 30.46
CA ASP A 67 31.14 29.28 29.56
C ASP A 67 32.44 28.89 30.33
N ASP A 68 33.54 28.71 29.60
CA ASP A 68 34.96 28.61 30.03
C ASP A 68 35.41 27.27 30.70
N ASP A 69 36.24 26.44 30.04
CA ASP A 69 37.73 26.45 29.91
C ASP A 69 38.41 25.66 31.06
N ASP A 70 39.62 25.09 31.02
CA ASP A 70 40.67 24.77 30.03
C ASP A 70 41.49 23.61 30.68
N THR A 71 42.07 22.59 30.03
CA THR A 71 43.49 22.56 29.58
C THR A 71 43.98 21.12 29.29
N GLN A 72 44.80 20.97 28.24
CA GLN A 72 46.07 20.19 28.16
C GLN A 72 46.06 18.65 28.45
N THR A 73 47.01 17.82 27.99
CA THR A 73 48.42 18.05 27.58
C THR A 73 48.90 17.03 26.53
N THR A 74 49.60 17.50 25.48
CA THR A 74 50.84 16.98 24.79
C THR A 74 51.09 15.46 24.57
N SER A 75 51.94 14.99 23.64
CA SER A 75 53.09 15.58 22.92
C SER A 75 53.31 14.88 21.56
N SER A 76 53.49 15.62 20.44
CA SER A 76 54.78 15.85 19.71
C SER A 76 55.44 14.59 19.08
N VAL A 77 56.25 14.66 18.01
CA VAL A 77 56.86 15.78 17.24
C VAL A 77 56.44 15.65 15.74
N SER A 78 57.09 16.11 14.65
CA SER A 78 58.44 16.64 14.38
C SER A 78 58.48 17.78 13.33
N THR A 79 59.69 18.29 13.15
CA THR A 79 60.23 19.39 12.32
C THR A 79 60.15 19.20 10.79
N GLY A 80 60.06 20.25 9.94
CA GLY A 80 59.90 21.70 10.19
C GLY A 80 60.57 22.59 9.10
N GLY A 81 60.34 23.92 9.12
CA GLY A 81 61.25 24.91 8.51
C GLY A 81 60.67 26.02 7.58
N ARG A 82 60.90 27.30 7.97
CA ARG A 82 60.78 28.57 7.19
C ARG A 82 59.35 29.11 6.88
N ARG A 83 59.26 30.39 6.48
CA ARG A 83 58.05 31.25 6.53
C ARG A 83 57.79 32.07 5.25
N ARG A 84 56.50 32.22 4.89
CA ARG A 84 55.88 33.25 3.99
C ARG A 84 56.24 33.19 2.49
N PRO A 85 55.42 33.77 1.58
CA PRO A 85 54.23 34.61 1.77
C PRO A 85 52.88 33.91 1.49
N VAL A 86 51.79 34.69 1.49
CA VAL A 86 50.39 34.26 1.32
C VAL A 86 49.99 34.25 -0.16
N HIS A 87 49.21 33.25 -0.60
CA HIS A 87 48.38 33.32 -1.81
C HIS A 87 47.00 32.71 -1.57
N ARG A 88 45.95 33.34 -2.13
CA ARG A 88 44.56 32.84 -2.13
C ARG A 88 44.26 32.02 -3.39
N SER A 89 44.05 30.72 -3.24
CA SER A 89 43.26 29.80 -4.10
C SER A 89 43.26 28.43 -3.38
N GLN A 90 42.36 27.47 -3.59
CA GLN A 90 41.50 27.16 -4.74
C GLN A 90 40.01 26.98 -4.39
N ARG A 91 39.62 27.01 -3.10
CA ARG A 91 38.27 26.63 -2.64
C ARG A 91 37.14 27.50 -3.21
N GLY A 92 37.39 28.80 -3.42
CA GLY A 92 36.42 29.70 -4.04
C GLY A 92 36.14 29.39 -5.52
N GLN A 93 37.17 28.98 -6.27
CA GLN A 93 37.03 28.67 -7.70
C GLN A 93 36.09 27.48 -7.95
N ARG A 94 36.17 26.43 -7.10
CA ARG A 94 35.24 25.30 -7.17
C ARG A 94 33.79 25.69 -6.90
N ILE A 95 33.55 26.67 -6.03
CA ILE A 95 32.21 27.18 -5.73
C ILE A 95 31.68 28.03 -6.90
N GLN A 96 32.50 28.92 -7.47
CA GLN A 96 32.11 29.67 -8.67
C GLN A 96 31.83 28.77 -9.88
N ASN A 97 32.65 27.75 -10.11
CA ASN A 97 32.42 26.80 -11.20
C ASN A 97 31.11 26.01 -10.98
N ALA A 98 30.85 25.52 -9.76
CA ALA A 98 29.58 24.83 -9.45
C ALA A 98 28.35 25.74 -9.62
N ILE A 99 28.43 27.02 -9.23
CA ILE A 99 27.38 28.01 -9.48
C ILE A 99 27.21 28.24 -11.00
N GLN A 100 28.29 28.34 -11.75
CA GLN A 100 28.24 28.55 -13.20
C GLN A 100 27.66 27.34 -13.94
N ASP A 101 27.98 26.12 -13.51
CA ASP A 101 27.40 24.90 -14.07
C ASP A 101 25.90 24.82 -13.76
N ILE A 102 25.45 25.15 -12.54
CA ILE A 102 24.02 25.26 -12.20
C ILE A 102 23.32 26.32 -13.09
N VAL A 103 23.93 27.49 -13.29
CA VAL A 103 23.41 28.54 -14.20
C VAL A 103 23.36 28.05 -15.66
N ASN A 104 24.28 27.18 -16.08
CA ASN A 104 24.30 26.59 -17.41
C ASN A 104 23.26 25.46 -17.57
N THR A 105 22.95 24.70 -16.51
CA THR A 105 21.86 23.71 -16.50
C THR A 105 20.50 24.41 -16.54
N VAL A 106 20.28 25.42 -15.69
CA VAL A 106 19.04 26.22 -15.64
C VAL A 106 18.78 26.96 -16.97
N ARG A 107 19.82 27.24 -17.77
CA ARG A 107 19.69 27.82 -19.12
C ARG A 107 19.27 26.83 -20.22
N ASN A 108 19.24 25.53 -19.96
CA ASN A 108 19.03 24.50 -20.98
C ASN A 108 17.81 23.58 -20.72
N GLU A 109 17.02 23.82 -19.67
CA GLU A 109 15.71 23.17 -19.50
C GLU A 109 14.59 24.05 -20.08
N PRO A 110 13.57 23.48 -20.74
CA PRO A 110 12.40 24.24 -21.18
C PRO A 110 11.59 24.67 -19.95
N GLN A 111 11.47 25.99 -19.76
CA GLN A 111 10.81 26.57 -18.59
C GLN A 111 9.34 26.12 -18.52
N GLN A 112 8.93 25.63 -17.34
CA GLN A 112 7.53 25.31 -17.07
C GLN A 112 6.72 26.58 -16.84
N GLU A 113 5.47 26.56 -17.29
CA GLU A 113 4.63 27.74 -17.40
C GLU A 113 4.20 28.29 -16.03
N GLU A 114 4.44 29.58 -15.80
CA GLU A 114 3.71 30.32 -14.77
C GLU A 114 2.22 30.41 -15.15
N LEU A 115 1.37 30.57 -14.13
CA LEU A 115 -0.08 30.79 -14.21
C LEU A 115 -0.52 31.54 -15.48
N GLY A 116 -1.18 30.83 -16.39
CA GLY A 116 -1.57 31.31 -17.72
C GLY A 116 -2.61 32.43 -17.72
N ILE A 117 -2.16 33.66 -17.43
CA ILE A 117 -2.88 34.91 -17.72
C ILE A 117 -2.04 35.66 -18.75
N THR A 118 -2.22 35.28 -20.03
CA THR A 118 -1.56 35.95 -21.17
C THR A 118 -2.17 37.33 -21.37
N ILE A 119 -1.56 38.35 -20.78
CA ILE A 119 -1.95 39.75 -21.02
C ILE A 119 -1.43 40.14 -22.41
N VAL A 120 -2.32 40.13 -23.39
CA VAL A 120 -2.05 40.63 -24.74
C VAL A 120 -1.89 42.15 -24.67
N VAL A 121 -0.72 42.65 -25.06
CA VAL A 121 -0.52 44.09 -25.27
C VAL A 121 -1.12 44.45 -26.63
N HIS A 122 -2.31 45.05 -26.62
CA HIS A 122 -2.97 45.53 -27.83
C HIS A 122 -2.27 46.74 -28.43
N ASP A 123 -2.37 46.87 -29.76
CA ASP A 123 -1.77 47.98 -30.49
C ASP A 123 -2.46 49.32 -30.15
N LEU A 124 -1.67 50.38 -29.95
CA LEU A 124 -2.12 51.63 -29.34
C LEU A 124 -2.83 52.55 -30.35
N ASP A 125 -4.11 52.29 -30.62
CA ASP A 125 -4.95 53.13 -31.49
C ASP A 125 -5.98 54.01 -30.75
N GLN A 126 -6.36 55.11 -31.39
CA GLN A 126 -6.71 56.38 -30.73
C GLN A 126 -8.09 56.43 -30.09
N ARG A 127 -8.16 56.68 -28.76
CA ARG A 127 -9.38 57.17 -28.06
C ARG A 127 -9.02 58.15 -26.94
N GLY A 128 -9.38 59.42 -27.11
CA GLY A 128 -9.02 60.50 -26.18
C GLY A 128 -10.03 60.73 -25.04
N LEU A 129 -9.54 61.29 -23.93
CA LEU A 129 -10.35 61.81 -22.82
C LEU A 129 -9.95 63.26 -22.50
N ARG A 130 -10.76 63.94 -21.66
CA ARG A 130 -10.71 65.40 -21.49
C ARG A 130 -9.75 65.82 -20.38
N GLY A 131 -8.90 66.80 -20.69
CA GLY A 131 -7.86 67.29 -19.77
C GLY A 131 -8.38 68.12 -18.59
N VAL A 132 -7.51 68.24 -17.59
CA VAL A 132 -7.60 69.14 -16.44
C VAL A 132 -6.29 69.94 -16.39
N SER A 133 -6.36 71.24 -16.06
CA SER A 133 -5.17 72.11 -16.03
C SER A 133 -4.21 71.74 -14.89
N VAL A 134 -2.90 71.86 -15.17
CA VAL A 134 -1.82 71.72 -14.20
C VAL A 134 -1.30 73.13 -13.86
N ALA A 135 -1.00 73.39 -12.58
CA ALA A 135 -0.47 74.66 -12.13
C ALA A 135 0.99 74.88 -12.52
N GLU A 136 1.40 76.16 -12.64
CA GLU A 136 2.73 76.59 -13.03
C GLU A 136 3.81 76.16 -12.00
N GLY A 137 5.00 75.73 -12.45
CA GLY A 137 6.10 75.43 -11.52
C GLY A 137 7.27 74.53 -11.97
N ILE A 138 7.31 74.01 -13.20
CA ILE A 138 8.40 73.14 -13.68
C ILE A 138 9.22 73.85 -14.80
N PRO A 139 10.57 73.92 -14.71
CA PRO A 139 11.39 74.55 -15.76
C PRO A 139 11.51 73.71 -17.04
N ASN A 140 11.08 74.27 -18.18
CA ASN A 140 11.42 73.94 -19.58
C ASN A 140 11.66 72.46 -19.94
N THR A 141 10.92 71.53 -19.31
CA THR A 141 10.95 70.11 -19.62
C THR A 141 9.54 69.54 -19.53
N CYS A 142 9.18 68.74 -20.51
CA CYS A 142 7.89 68.05 -20.60
C CYS A 142 7.56 67.29 -19.31
N ILE A 143 6.31 67.37 -18.83
CA ILE A 143 5.85 66.72 -17.59
C ILE A 143 6.14 65.21 -17.55
N HIS A 144 6.07 64.53 -18.70
CA HIS A 144 6.38 63.11 -18.85
C HIS A 144 7.86 62.74 -18.61
N ALA A 145 8.76 63.72 -18.43
CA ALA A 145 10.08 63.49 -17.83
C ALA A 145 9.98 62.79 -16.47
N GLY A 146 8.92 63.11 -15.71
CA GLY A 146 8.57 62.49 -14.44
C GLY A 146 8.31 60.99 -14.50
N LEU A 147 8.00 60.45 -15.70
CA LEU A 147 7.71 59.04 -16.01
C LEU A 147 8.69 58.44 -17.02
N SER A 148 9.87 59.03 -17.19
CA SER A 148 10.90 58.46 -18.07
C SER A 148 11.47 57.14 -17.53
N ALA A 149 12.00 56.28 -18.41
CA ALA A 149 12.65 55.03 -18.04
C ALA A 149 13.86 55.19 -17.08
N ALA A 150 14.35 56.41 -16.84
CA ALA A 150 15.37 56.70 -15.83
C ALA A 150 14.82 56.79 -14.39
N VAL A 151 13.50 56.82 -14.20
CA VAL A 151 12.83 56.96 -12.90
C VAL A 151 12.39 55.59 -12.38
N PRO A 152 12.82 55.12 -11.19
CA PRO A 152 12.37 53.84 -10.62
C PRO A 152 10.84 53.78 -10.45
N ALA A 153 10.19 52.68 -10.82
CA ALA A 153 8.73 52.54 -10.66
C ALA A 153 8.30 52.39 -9.18
N GLY A 154 9.23 52.07 -8.28
CA GLY A 154 9.05 52.26 -6.83
C GLY A 154 8.60 53.68 -6.41
N LEU A 155 8.90 54.72 -7.20
CA LEU A 155 8.52 56.12 -6.93
C LEU A 155 7.25 56.60 -7.66
N VAL A 156 6.61 55.74 -8.44
CA VAL A 156 5.43 56.04 -9.26
C VAL A 156 4.29 55.09 -8.88
N TRP A 157 3.05 55.58 -8.92
CA TRP A 157 1.86 54.75 -8.77
C TRP A 157 0.76 55.21 -9.74
N TYR A 158 -0.24 54.36 -9.98
CA TYR A 158 -1.43 54.71 -10.76
C TYR A 158 -2.65 54.69 -9.83
N ASN A 159 -3.45 55.75 -9.83
CA ASN A 159 -4.65 55.82 -8.99
C ASN A 159 -5.66 56.83 -9.56
N ASN A 160 -6.95 56.50 -9.46
CA ASN A 160 -8.07 57.29 -9.99
C ASN A 160 -7.86 57.72 -11.45
N GLY A 161 -7.43 56.78 -12.32
CA GLY A 161 -7.27 57.04 -13.74
C GLY A 161 -6.11 57.99 -14.10
N SER A 162 -5.07 58.08 -13.27
CA SER A 162 -3.91 58.94 -13.51
C SER A 162 -2.62 58.36 -12.94
N TRP A 163 -1.50 58.56 -13.64
CA TRP A 163 -0.17 58.34 -13.07
C TRP A 163 0.15 59.42 -12.05
N GLN A 164 0.81 59.04 -10.96
CA GLN A 164 1.10 59.92 -9.84
C GLN A 164 2.53 59.68 -9.33
N ARG A 165 3.19 60.77 -8.92
CA ARG A 165 4.52 60.78 -8.32
C ARG A 165 4.67 61.97 -7.38
N SER A 166 5.36 61.80 -6.25
CA SER A 166 5.84 62.94 -5.47
C SER A 166 7.27 63.30 -5.87
N VAL A 167 7.55 64.60 -6.01
CA VAL A 167 8.90 65.16 -6.14
C VAL A 167 9.02 66.30 -5.14
N GLN A 168 9.99 66.21 -4.22
CA GLN A 168 10.23 67.20 -3.16
C GLN A 168 8.97 67.53 -2.31
N GLY A 169 8.07 66.56 -2.12
CA GLY A 169 6.82 66.72 -1.36
C GLY A 169 5.64 67.25 -2.20
N VAL A 170 5.87 67.79 -3.39
CA VAL A 170 4.81 68.19 -4.33
C VAL A 170 4.32 66.95 -5.09
N GLY A 171 3.00 66.77 -5.16
CA GLY A 171 2.37 65.68 -5.90
C GLY A 171 2.04 66.08 -7.34
N PHE A 172 2.56 65.32 -8.30
CA PHE A 172 2.32 65.52 -9.73
C PHE A 172 1.41 64.43 -10.28
N ARG A 173 0.55 64.80 -11.24
CA ARG A 173 -0.26 63.90 -12.05
C ARG A 173 0.20 63.94 -13.51
N PHE A 174 0.12 62.80 -14.18
CA PHE A 174 0.44 62.67 -15.60
C PHE A 174 -0.61 61.81 -16.30
N ASP A 175 -0.83 62.10 -17.58
CA ASP A 175 -1.76 61.42 -18.47
C ASP A 175 -0.98 60.46 -19.41
N ASP A 176 -1.65 59.48 -20.01
CA ASP A 176 -1.07 58.61 -21.02
C ASP A 176 -0.80 59.34 -22.37
N ASN A 177 -1.47 60.47 -22.59
CA ASN A 177 -1.33 61.28 -23.81
C ASN A 177 -0.15 62.28 -23.73
N PRO A 178 0.60 62.51 -24.83
CA PRO A 178 1.66 63.51 -24.88
C PRO A 178 1.17 64.95 -24.61
N CYS A 179 1.91 65.73 -23.82
CA CYS A 179 1.51 67.09 -23.44
C CYS A 179 1.79 68.18 -24.51
N GLY A 180 2.11 67.81 -25.74
CA GLY A 180 2.54 68.70 -26.83
C GLY A 180 3.59 68.05 -27.75
N ASP A 181 3.97 68.72 -28.84
CA ASP A 181 4.82 68.12 -29.87
C ASP A 181 6.27 67.88 -29.42
N GLU A 182 6.80 68.69 -28.50
CA GLU A 182 8.11 68.48 -27.87
C GLU A 182 8.06 67.56 -26.63
N CYS A 183 6.97 66.80 -26.45
CA CYS A 183 6.83 65.85 -25.35
C CYS A 183 7.84 64.69 -25.46
N LEU A 184 8.34 64.20 -24.31
CA LEU A 184 9.22 63.03 -24.25
C LEU A 184 8.57 61.72 -24.73
N TRP A 185 7.23 61.69 -24.82
CA TRP A 185 6.41 60.61 -25.37
C TRP A 185 5.82 60.94 -26.77
N ALA A 186 6.09 62.13 -27.33
CA ALA A 186 5.68 62.47 -28.70
C ALA A 186 6.61 61.84 -29.77
N GLY A 187 6.05 61.63 -30.97
CA GLY A 187 6.73 60.95 -32.06
C GLY A 187 7.03 59.48 -31.79
N GLU A 188 7.57 58.78 -32.79
CA GLU A 188 7.82 57.33 -32.69
C GLU A 188 8.86 56.99 -31.59
N THR A 189 9.94 57.76 -31.51
CA THR A 189 10.95 57.64 -30.44
C THR A 189 10.36 57.88 -29.05
N GLY A 190 9.33 58.73 -28.93
CA GLY A 190 8.60 58.95 -27.70
C GLY A 190 7.75 57.75 -27.30
N ARG A 191 6.98 57.18 -28.23
CA ARG A 191 6.21 55.94 -27.98
C ARG A 191 7.10 54.80 -27.51
N ARG A 192 8.27 54.61 -28.11
CA ARG A 192 9.24 53.57 -27.67
C ARG A 192 9.72 53.80 -26.23
N ARG A 193 9.85 55.05 -25.78
CA ARG A 193 10.19 55.40 -24.37
C ARG A 193 9.01 55.19 -23.40
N GLN A 194 7.79 55.36 -23.89
CA GLN A 194 6.55 55.10 -23.13
C GLN A 194 6.35 53.60 -22.91
N VAL A 195 6.51 52.78 -23.95
CA VAL A 195 6.46 51.30 -23.86
C VAL A 195 7.52 50.78 -22.89
N ALA A 196 8.78 51.22 -23.01
CA ALA A 196 9.85 50.82 -22.09
C ALA A 196 9.64 51.28 -20.63
N PHE A 197 8.81 52.30 -20.38
CA PHE A 197 8.35 52.65 -19.04
C PHE A 197 7.26 51.68 -18.55
N TYR A 198 6.29 51.33 -19.41
CA TYR A 198 5.22 50.38 -19.11
C TYR A 198 5.73 48.96 -18.81
N GLU A 199 6.62 48.42 -19.65
CA GLU A 199 7.20 47.07 -19.49
C GLU A 199 7.84 46.92 -18.10
N ARG A 200 8.76 47.82 -17.75
CA ARG A 200 9.42 47.80 -16.43
C ARG A 200 8.46 48.15 -15.28
N PHE A 201 7.44 49.01 -15.49
CA PHE A 201 6.44 49.23 -14.44
C PHE A 201 5.66 47.95 -14.13
N LEU A 202 5.30 47.18 -15.16
CA LEU A 202 4.66 45.88 -15.02
C LEU A 202 5.58 44.85 -14.35
N GLU A 203 6.88 44.84 -14.64
CA GLU A 203 7.88 44.03 -13.92
C GLU A 203 7.98 44.41 -12.43
N GLU A 204 8.20 45.70 -12.11
CA GLU A 204 8.34 46.19 -10.73
C GLU A 204 7.04 46.09 -9.91
N ARG A 205 5.85 45.99 -10.54
CA ARG A 205 4.53 46.04 -9.87
C ARG A 205 3.57 44.89 -10.20
N ARG A 206 4.04 43.81 -10.84
CA ARG A 206 3.23 42.66 -11.31
C ARG A 206 2.20 42.18 -10.28
N ASP A 207 2.65 41.95 -9.04
CA ASP A 207 1.79 41.46 -7.95
C ASP A 207 0.71 42.48 -7.52
N GLU A 208 0.98 43.78 -7.62
CA GLU A 208 0.05 44.85 -7.22
C GLU A 208 -1.09 44.98 -8.22
N MET A 209 -0.76 44.81 -9.50
CA MET A 209 -1.72 44.74 -10.61
C MET A 209 -2.53 43.43 -10.54
N ALA A 210 -1.88 42.29 -10.30
CA ALA A 210 -2.56 41.00 -10.10
C ALA A 210 -3.52 41.02 -8.89
N ARG A 211 -3.09 41.61 -7.76
CA ARG A 211 -3.96 41.82 -6.58
C ARG A 211 -5.16 42.72 -6.89
N SER A 212 -4.98 43.76 -7.71
CA SER A 212 -6.05 44.68 -8.09
C SER A 212 -7.05 44.04 -9.07
N ALA A 213 -6.56 43.26 -10.04
CA ALA A 213 -7.37 42.49 -10.96
C ALA A 213 -8.17 41.39 -10.23
N LEU A 214 -7.54 40.67 -9.30
CA LEU A 214 -8.23 39.66 -8.46
C LEU A 214 -9.30 40.31 -7.59
N ARG A 215 -9.00 41.48 -6.98
CA ARG A 215 -10.00 42.25 -6.21
C ARG A 215 -11.18 42.65 -7.06
N TRP A 216 -10.97 43.11 -8.29
CA TRP A 216 -12.04 43.44 -9.24
C TRP A 216 -12.97 42.24 -9.52
N ILE A 217 -12.40 41.05 -9.73
CA ILE A 217 -13.18 39.81 -9.97
C ILE A 217 -14.08 39.51 -8.76
N THR A 218 -13.57 39.69 -7.54
CA THR A 218 -14.30 39.42 -6.28
C THR A 218 -15.16 40.59 -5.76
N ALA A 219 -15.17 41.74 -6.44
CA ALA A 219 -15.80 42.96 -5.95
C ALA A 219 -17.29 43.05 -6.28
N THR A 220 -18.02 43.78 -5.44
CA THR A 220 -19.36 44.30 -5.77
C THR A 220 -19.25 45.36 -6.87
N GLU A 221 -20.32 45.58 -7.64
CA GLU A 221 -20.31 46.46 -8.84
C GLU A 221 -19.90 47.91 -8.54
N ASP A 222 -20.23 48.42 -7.35
CA ASP A 222 -19.81 49.75 -6.86
C ASP A 222 -18.29 49.84 -6.61
N LEU A 223 -17.66 48.74 -6.17
CA LEU A 223 -16.22 48.65 -5.93
C LEU A 223 -15.42 48.25 -7.18
N LYS A 224 -16.04 47.59 -8.18
CA LYS A 224 -15.39 47.28 -9.46
C LYS A 224 -14.88 48.54 -10.18
N ALA A 225 -15.62 49.64 -10.14
CA ALA A 225 -15.16 50.91 -10.70
C ALA A 225 -13.85 51.41 -10.05
N LEU A 226 -13.72 51.27 -8.74
CA LEU A 226 -12.54 51.67 -7.97
C LEU A 226 -11.32 50.78 -8.26
N TYR A 227 -11.48 49.46 -8.27
CA TYR A 227 -10.36 48.56 -8.58
C TYR A 227 -9.92 48.68 -10.04
N LYS A 228 -10.84 48.96 -10.97
CA LYS A 228 -10.51 49.24 -12.37
C LYS A 228 -9.73 50.55 -12.53
N SER A 229 -10.10 51.62 -11.81
CA SER A 229 -9.39 52.91 -11.87
C SER A 229 -8.00 52.90 -11.19
N SER A 230 -7.66 51.81 -10.50
CA SER A 230 -6.34 51.55 -9.90
C SER A 230 -5.37 50.83 -10.85
N ILE A 231 -5.82 50.39 -12.02
CA ILE A 231 -4.99 49.71 -13.03
C ILE A 231 -4.88 50.64 -14.25
N PRO A 232 -3.69 50.94 -14.79
CA PRO A 232 -3.57 51.73 -16.01
C PRO A 232 -4.24 51.02 -17.21
N PRO A 233 -4.98 51.72 -18.09
CA PRO A 233 -5.75 51.10 -19.18
C PRO A 233 -4.96 50.13 -20.07
N VAL A 234 -3.68 50.42 -20.33
CA VAL A 234 -2.78 49.56 -21.13
C VAL A 234 -2.53 48.17 -20.51
N PHE A 235 -2.88 47.97 -19.22
CA PHE A 235 -2.80 46.67 -18.53
C PHE A 235 -4.17 46.15 -18.07
N GLN A 236 -5.28 46.75 -18.51
CA GLN A 236 -6.62 46.24 -18.23
C GLN A 236 -7.02 45.22 -19.31
N PRO A 237 -7.09 43.90 -19.01
CA PRO A 237 -7.48 42.90 -20.00
C PRO A 237 -8.94 43.03 -20.41
N ASP A 238 -9.28 42.59 -21.63
CA ASP A 238 -10.58 42.80 -22.28
C ASP A 238 -11.79 42.33 -21.45
N TRP A 239 -11.62 41.28 -20.64
CA TRP A 239 -12.67 40.76 -19.75
C TRP A 239 -13.09 41.76 -18.66
N MET A 240 -12.28 42.79 -18.34
CA MET A 240 -12.72 43.90 -17.48
C MET A 240 -13.71 44.84 -18.17
N TYR A 241 -13.87 44.75 -19.49
CA TYR A 241 -14.80 45.54 -20.30
C TYR A 241 -15.98 44.72 -20.85
N ALA A 242 -15.88 43.39 -20.82
CA ALA A 242 -16.98 42.50 -21.19
C ALA A 242 -18.19 42.72 -20.26
N PRO A 243 -19.40 42.95 -20.78
CA PRO A 243 -20.61 42.98 -19.95
C PRO A 243 -20.88 41.58 -19.41
N VAL A 244 -21.08 41.45 -18.10
CA VAL A 244 -21.32 40.17 -17.42
C VAL A 244 -22.77 39.71 -17.68
N VAL A 245 -23.03 39.24 -18.90
CA VAL A 245 -24.30 38.64 -19.31
C VAL A 245 -24.28 37.16 -18.93
N LEU A 246 -24.51 36.89 -17.64
CA LEU A 246 -24.81 35.53 -17.16
C LEU A 246 -26.18 35.11 -17.69
N ASP A 247 -26.26 33.91 -18.29
CA ASP A 247 -27.55 33.33 -18.68
C ASP A 247 -28.34 32.84 -17.44
N GLU A 248 -29.64 32.58 -17.62
CA GLU A 248 -30.53 32.14 -16.53
C GLU A 248 -30.04 30.84 -15.86
N ARG A 249 -29.35 29.97 -16.61
CA ARG A 249 -28.72 28.76 -16.06
C ARG A 249 -27.53 29.08 -15.16
N SER A 250 -26.71 30.04 -15.53
CA SER A 250 -25.55 30.48 -14.77
C SER A 250 -25.97 31.23 -13.50
N GLN A 251 -27.03 32.04 -13.57
CA GLN A 251 -27.65 32.64 -12.39
C GLN A 251 -28.24 31.58 -11.44
N ALA A 252 -28.91 30.55 -11.97
CA ALA A 252 -29.44 29.44 -11.18
C ALA A 252 -28.37 28.56 -10.49
N LEU A 253 -27.09 28.71 -10.84
CA LEU A 253 -25.95 28.04 -10.17
C LEU A 253 -25.34 28.88 -9.05
N ILE A 254 -25.67 30.17 -8.93
CA ILE A 254 -25.17 31.06 -7.89
C ILE A 254 -26.16 31.03 -6.71
N GLY A 255 -25.92 30.10 -5.78
CA GLY A 255 -26.64 30.06 -4.51
C GLY A 255 -26.31 31.25 -3.60
N PRO A 256 -27.09 31.47 -2.52
CA PRO A 256 -26.79 32.48 -1.50
C PRO A 256 -25.41 32.21 -0.88
N SER A 257 -24.72 33.27 -0.44
CA SER A 257 -23.36 33.13 0.06
C SER A 257 -23.32 32.41 1.41
N TRP A 258 -22.15 31.89 1.76
CA TRP A 258 -21.90 31.30 3.08
C TRP A 258 -22.24 32.25 4.25
N TRP A 259 -22.16 33.56 4.04
CA TRP A 259 -22.51 34.58 5.03
C TRP A 259 -24.02 34.80 5.16
N ASP A 260 -24.78 34.63 4.08
CA ASP A 260 -26.25 34.66 4.08
C ASP A 260 -26.81 33.41 4.79
N TYR A 261 -26.16 32.26 4.59
CA TYR A 261 -26.45 31.03 5.34
C TYR A 261 -26.11 31.18 6.84
N LEU A 262 -24.91 31.67 7.18
CA LEU A 262 -24.51 31.87 8.57
C LEU A 262 -25.41 32.86 9.33
N SER A 263 -25.77 33.98 8.71
CA SER A 263 -26.62 35.00 9.33
C SER A 263 -28.05 34.51 9.56
N SER A 264 -28.64 33.82 8.58
CA SER A 264 -29.97 33.20 8.74
C SER A 264 -29.99 32.05 9.76
N PHE A 265 -28.93 31.24 9.83
CA PHE A 265 -28.77 30.20 10.85
C PHE A 265 -28.68 30.79 12.28
N TRP A 266 -27.84 31.81 12.49
CA TRP A 266 -27.71 32.46 13.79
C TRP A 266 -28.99 33.16 14.25
N ALA A 267 -29.71 33.81 13.32
CA ALA A 267 -31.01 34.42 13.61
C ALA A 267 -32.06 33.37 14.03
N SER A 268 -32.01 32.17 13.47
CA SER A 268 -33.00 31.10 13.71
C SER A 268 -32.74 30.32 15.01
N TYR A 269 -31.48 30.04 15.36
CA TYR A 269 -31.14 29.07 16.42
C TYR A 269 -30.37 29.64 17.63
N GLY A 270 -29.97 30.92 17.59
CA GLY A 270 -29.13 31.54 18.63
C GLY A 270 -29.72 31.61 20.05
N ALA A 271 -31.03 31.35 20.22
CA ALA A 271 -31.68 31.22 21.52
C ALA A 271 -31.59 29.80 22.10
N ALA A 272 -31.86 28.77 21.29
CA ALA A 272 -31.86 27.37 21.72
C ALA A 272 -30.45 26.90 22.17
N ILE A 273 -29.41 27.29 21.43
CA ILE A 273 -28.00 26.96 21.73
C ILE A 273 -27.60 27.44 23.14
N LYS A 274 -28.07 28.63 23.56
CA LYS A 274 -27.80 29.18 24.89
C LYS A 274 -28.52 28.44 26.00
N LEU A 275 -29.71 27.90 25.74
CA LEU A 275 -30.48 27.11 26.70
C LEU A 275 -29.78 25.78 27.00
N CYS A 276 -29.34 25.05 25.97
CA CYS A 276 -28.68 23.75 26.11
C CYS A 276 -27.38 23.84 26.92
N LEU A 277 -26.57 24.89 26.71
CA LEU A 277 -25.33 25.12 27.47
C LEU A 277 -25.57 25.28 28.98
N GLY A 278 -26.70 25.87 29.38
CA GLY A 278 -27.08 26.00 30.79
C GLY A 278 -27.40 24.66 31.46
N VAL A 279 -28.06 23.74 30.73
CA VAL A 279 -28.44 22.41 31.26
C VAL A 279 -27.20 21.52 31.48
N VAL A 280 -26.24 21.53 30.55
CA VAL A 280 -25.00 20.73 30.67
C VAL A 280 -24.20 21.10 31.92
N GLY A 281 -24.15 22.39 32.26
CA GLY A 281 -23.48 22.87 33.49
C GLY A 281 -24.09 22.35 34.78
N ALA A 282 -25.41 22.13 34.84
CA ALA A 282 -26.09 21.61 36.02
C ALA A 282 -25.82 20.10 36.24
N CYS A 283 -25.83 19.31 35.17
CA CYS A 283 -25.61 17.85 35.25
C CYS A 283 -24.20 17.49 35.77
N ALA A 284 -23.18 18.29 35.42
CA ALA A 284 -21.80 18.06 35.85
C ALA A 284 -21.63 18.11 37.38
N VAL A 285 -22.37 18.99 38.07
CA VAL A 285 -22.31 19.13 39.54
C VAL A 285 -22.91 17.91 40.24
N ILE A 286 -23.99 17.34 39.70
CA ILE A 286 -24.66 16.18 40.28
C ILE A 286 -23.79 14.92 40.14
N TYR A 287 -23.16 14.72 38.97
CA TYR A 287 -22.29 13.56 38.72
C TYR A 287 -21.06 13.55 39.65
N GLY A 288 -20.46 14.72 39.92
CA GLY A 288 -19.31 14.85 40.83
C GLY A 288 -19.60 14.40 42.28
N GLY A 289 -20.85 14.49 42.75
CA GLY A 289 -21.24 14.02 44.08
C GLY A 289 -21.35 12.50 44.18
N HIS A 290 -21.68 11.80 43.08
CA HIS A 290 -21.98 10.36 43.11
C HIS A 290 -20.73 9.46 43.11
N GLN A 291 -19.58 9.97 42.65
CA GLN A 291 -18.32 9.22 42.61
C GLN A 291 -17.64 9.07 44.00
N LEU A 292 -18.09 9.81 45.02
CA LEU A 292 -17.48 9.82 46.36
C LEU A 292 -17.95 8.69 47.29
N TYR A 293 -18.92 7.87 46.89
CA TYR A 293 -19.57 6.87 47.77
C TYR A 293 -19.10 5.42 47.53
N GLY A 294 -18.34 5.14 46.46
CA GLY A 294 -18.01 3.77 46.02
C GLY A 294 -16.70 3.18 46.55
N MET A 295 -15.95 3.87 47.42
CA MET A 295 -14.55 3.52 47.77
C MET A 295 -14.39 2.86 49.16
N PHE A 296 -15.17 1.84 49.49
CA PHE A 296 -14.96 0.96 50.66
C PHE A 296 -15.28 -0.50 50.32
N ASN A 297 -14.62 -1.45 51.02
CA ASN A 297 -14.45 -2.90 50.71
C ASN A 297 -13.29 -3.24 49.74
N SER A 298 -13.09 -4.56 49.50
CA SER A 298 -11.76 -5.19 49.45
C SER A 298 -11.81 -6.66 48.96
N SER A 299 -10.69 -7.39 48.75
CA SER A 299 -9.54 -7.24 47.81
C SER A 299 -8.60 -8.47 47.92
N THR A 300 -8.33 -9.24 46.83
CA THR A 300 -7.45 -10.46 46.77
C THR A 300 -7.91 -11.67 47.65
N VAL A 301 -7.43 -12.93 47.67
CA VAL A 301 -6.29 -13.72 47.10
C VAL A 301 -6.78 -15.18 46.87
N HIS A 302 -6.40 -15.89 45.77
CA HIS A 302 -5.84 -17.28 45.81
C HIS A 302 -5.50 -17.89 44.43
N ASP A 303 -4.46 -18.74 44.42
CA ASP A 303 -3.76 -19.30 43.26
C ASP A 303 -4.25 -20.69 42.77
N VAL A 304 -3.82 -21.08 41.56
CA VAL A 304 -3.03 -22.31 41.31
C VAL A 304 -2.32 -22.19 39.94
N VAL A 305 -1.13 -22.79 39.80
CA VAL A 305 -0.35 -22.85 38.54
C VAL A 305 -0.09 -24.31 38.16
N GLU A 306 -0.41 -24.70 36.93
CA GLU A 306 -0.02 -26.00 36.36
C GLU A 306 1.02 -25.87 35.24
N LYS A 307 1.84 -26.91 35.07
CA LYS A 307 2.95 -26.99 34.10
C LYS A 307 2.77 -28.19 33.16
N GLY A 308 2.78 -27.95 31.85
CA GLY A 308 2.86 -29.02 30.85
C GLY A 308 4.31 -29.43 30.55
N THR A 309 4.67 -30.69 30.84
CA THR A 309 5.99 -31.26 30.54
C THR A 309 6.14 -31.70 29.07
N PRO A 310 7.36 -31.68 28.50
CA PRO A 310 7.62 -32.20 27.14
C PRO A 310 7.59 -33.74 27.10
N ALA A 311 7.21 -34.29 25.94
CA ALA A 311 7.25 -35.73 25.67
C ALA A 311 8.67 -36.23 25.37
N ALA A 312 8.91 -37.53 25.60
CA ALA A 312 10.23 -38.15 25.46
C ALA A 312 10.49 -38.70 24.04
N THR A 313 11.71 -38.53 23.54
CA THR A 313 12.15 -39.01 22.22
C THR A 313 12.67 -40.46 22.29
N GLY A 314 12.00 -41.39 21.64
CA GLY A 314 12.55 -42.70 21.26
C GLY A 314 13.08 -42.69 19.82
N SER A 315 13.91 -43.66 19.43
CA SER A 315 14.35 -43.83 18.03
C SER A 315 13.22 -44.40 17.17
N LEU A 316 12.92 -43.71 16.08
CA LEU A 316 11.85 -44.05 15.14
C LEU A 316 12.21 -45.25 14.24
N ALA A 317 13.48 -45.44 13.88
CA ALA A 317 13.90 -46.58 13.05
C ALA A 317 13.65 -47.94 13.73
N GLY A 318 13.67 -47.99 15.07
CA GLY A 318 13.33 -49.21 15.83
C GLY A 318 11.85 -49.61 15.71
N ALA A 319 10.96 -48.63 15.46
CA ALA A 319 9.53 -48.86 15.25
C ALA A 319 9.22 -49.38 13.84
N VAL A 320 9.97 -48.93 12.82
CA VAL A 320 9.73 -49.27 11.40
C VAL A 320 9.69 -50.78 11.18
N ARG A 321 8.64 -51.23 10.49
CA ARG A 321 8.55 -52.57 9.90
C ARG A 321 8.33 -52.42 8.40
N ILE A 322 9.01 -53.22 7.59
CA ILE A 322 8.84 -53.28 6.13
C ILE A 322 8.33 -54.68 5.79
N GLU A 323 7.39 -54.79 4.85
CA GLU A 323 6.86 -56.08 4.41
C GLU A 323 7.95 -56.98 3.82
N SER A 324 8.16 -58.14 4.42
CA SER A 324 9.05 -59.17 3.89
C SER A 324 8.37 -59.94 2.76
N GLN A 325 8.57 -59.49 1.52
CA GLN A 325 8.25 -60.29 0.34
C GLN A 325 9.46 -61.15 -0.06
N SER A 326 9.20 -62.37 -0.55
CA SER A 326 10.21 -63.21 -1.20
C SER A 326 10.87 -62.43 -2.35
N PRO A 327 12.17 -62.66 -2.66
CA PRO A 327 12.82 -61.98 -3.77
C PRO A 327 12.03 -62.26 -5.06
N PRO A 328 11.50 -61.23 -5.75
CA PRO A 328 10.74 -61.45 -6.96
C PRO A 328 11.66 -61.97 -8.07
N ASP A 329 11.07 -62.72 -8.99
CA ASP A 329 11.76 -63.21 -10.17
C ASP A 329 12.26 -62.04 -11.04
N ARG A 330 13.18 -62.30 -11.98
CA ARG A 330 13.87 -61.28 -12.80
C ARG A 330 12.98 -60.62 -13.88
N THR A 331 11.66 -60.59 -13.68
CA THR A 331 10.69 -59.92 -14.54
C THR A 331 10.64 -58.42 -14.28
N THR A 332 11.53 -57.69 -14.97
CA THR A 332 11.38 -56.29 -15.41
C THR A 332 10.27 -55.43 -14.75
N HIS A 333 10.45 -55.04 -13.49
CA HIS A 333 9.98 -53.70 -13.10
C HIS A 333 10.79 -52.68 -13.92
N ALA A 334 10.12 -51.71 -14.52
CA ALA A 334 10.79 -50.73 -15.37
C ALA A 334 11.74 -49.87 -14.52
N ARG A 335 13.05 -49.97 -14.77
CA ARG A 335 14.09 -49.05 -14.23
C ARG A 335 13.96 -47.68 -14.92
N SER A 336 12.82 -47.02 -14.75
CA SER A 336 12.48 -45.76 -15.42
C SER A 336 12.15 -44.67 -14.40
N THR A 337 12.58 -43.45 -14.70
CA THR A 337 12.14 -42.25 -14.00
C THR A 337 11.12 -41.53 -14.89
N VAL A 338 9.96 -41.18 -14.34
CA VAL A 338 8.87 -40.55 -15.10
C VAL A 338 8.74 -39.07 -14.71
N PRO A 339 8.79 -38.12 -15.66
CA PRO A 339 8.56 -36.70 -15.35
C PRO A 339 7.12 -36.45 -14.90
N ILE A 340 6.95 -35.85 -13.72
CA ILE A 340 5.63 -35.51 -13.19
C ILE A 340 5.09 -34.29 -13.95
N ARG A 341 3.88 -34.39 -14.51
CA ARG A 341 3.22 -33.30 -15.24
C ARG A 341 2.25 -32.56 -14.32
N ARG A 342 2.36 -31.23 -14.28
CA ARG A 342 1.40 -30.34 -13.61
C ARG A 342 0.03 -30.51 -14.27
N GLY A 343 -1.04 -30.70 -13.48
CA GLY A 343 -2.41 -30.75 -14.00
C GLY A 343 -2.77 -31.95 -14.90
N ALA A 344 -2.02 -33.06 -14.85
CA ALA A 344 -2.45 -34.28 -15.54
C ALA A 344 -3.79 -34.80 -14.95
N PRO A 345 -4.78 -35.17 -15.78
CA PRO A 345 -6.02 -35.77 -15.29
C PRO A 345 -5.73 -37.14 -14.64
N ALA A 346 -6.55 -37.53 -13.66
CA ALA A 346 -6.40 -38.77 -12.88
C ALA A 346 -6.77 -40.05 -13.67
N SER A 347 -6.17 -40.24 -14.85
CA SER A 347 -6.51 -41.32 -15.80
C SER A 347 -5.72 -42.62 -15.58
N GLN A 348 -4.69 -42.63 -14.72
CA GLN A 348 -3.90 -43.83 -14.39
C GLN A 348 -3.44 -43.93 -12.92
N ALA A 349 -3.58 -42.87 -12.11
CA ALA A 349 -3.22 -42.86 -10.69
C ALA A 349 -4.48 -42.71 -9.81
N GLY A 350 -4.42 -43.18 -8.56
CA GLY A 350 -5.51 -42.98 -7.60
C GLY A 350 -5.72 -41.49 -7.28
N GLU A 351 -6.94 -41.11 -6.91
CA GLU A 351 -7.32 -39.71 -6.64
C GLU A 351 -6.39 -39.04 -5.62
N LEU A 352 -6.08 -39.74 -4.51
CA LEU A 352 -5.12 -39.28 -3.51
C LEU A 352 -3.69 -39.12 -4.08
N ASP A 353 -3.23 -40.05 -4.93
CA ASP A 353 -1.88 -40.00 -5.50
C ASP A 353 -1.70 -38.76 -6.37
N ALA A 354 -2.67 -38.48 -7.25
CA ALA A 354 -2.68 -37.29 -8.09
C ALA A 354 -2.73 -35.99 -7.27
N VAL A 355 -3.52 -35.96 -6.19
CA VAL A 355 -3.56 -34.82 -5.25
C VAL A 355 -2.21 -34.60 -4.57
N VAL A 356 -1.60 -35.66 -4.03
CA VAL A 356 -0.29 -35.58 -3.37
C VAL A 356 0.80 -35.13 -4.35
N GLU A 357 0.82 -35.64 -5.58
CA GLU A 357 1.80 -35.25 -6.61
C GLU A 357 1.64 -33.79 -7.03
N GLN A 358 0.41 -33.33 -7.27
CA GLN A 358 0.14 -31.93 -7.57
C GLN A 358 0.53 -31.01 -6.40
N TYR A 359 0.32 -31.41 -5.14
CA TYR A 359 0.76 -30.65 -3.97
C TYR A 359 2.31 -30.63 -3.86
N VAL A 360 2.98 -31.78 -3.99
CA VAL A 360 4.45 -31.90 -3.96
C VAL A 360 5.11 -31.04 -5.06
N VAL A 361 4.59 -31.07 -6.29
CA VAL A 361 5.12 -30.26 -7.42
C VAL A 361 4.94 -28.76 -7.19
N ASN A 362 3.79 -28.32 -6.66
CA ASN A 362 3.56 -26.89 -6.41
C ASN A 362 4.30 -26.36 -5.18
N ASN A 363 4.64 -27.22 -4.21
CA ASN A 363 5.41 -26.85 -3.02
C ASN A 363 6.94 -27.02 -3.17
N ALA A 364 7.43 -27.59 -4.27
CA ALA A 364 8.87 -27.76 -4.51
C ALA A 364 9.57 -26.41 -4.72
N VAL A 365 10.74 -26.24 -4.10
CA VAL A 365 11.51 -24.99 -4.12
C VAL A 365 12.95 -25.15 -4.59
N SER A 366 13.55 -24.02 -4.91
CA SER A 366 14.94 -23.88 -5.31
C SER A 366 15.59 -22.69 -4.59
N ALA A 367 16.79 -22.92 -4.06
CA ALA A 367 17.71 -21.89 -3.59
C ALA A 367 18.97 -21.96 -4.45
N GLU A 368 19.15 -20.99 -5.35
CA GLU A 368 20.34 -20.88 -6.18
C GLU A 368 21.46 -20.17 -5.42
N VAL A 369 22.65 -20.75 -5.48
CA VAL A 369 23.86 -20.22 -4.84
C VAL A 369 24.75 -19.65 -5.93
N TRP A 370 24.99 -18.35 -5.88
CA TRP A 370 25.77 -17.60 -6.86
C TRP A 370 27.05 -17.06 -6.22
N LYS A 371 28.15 -17.07 -6.96
CA LYS A 371 29.42 -16.46 -6.58
C LYS A 371 30.04 -15.75 -7.77
N ASP A 372 30.49 -14.51 -7.60
CA ASP A 372 31.16 -13.71 -8.64
C ASP A 372 30.36 -13.66 -9.97
N GLY A 373 29.03 -13.59 -9.88
CA GLY A 373 28.11 -13.60 -11.03
C GLY A 373 27.83 -14.99 -11.64
N VAL A 374 28.41 -16.07 -11.11
CA VAL A 374 28.27 -17.45 -11.61
C VAL A 374 27.44 -18.30 -10.65
N ARG A 375 26.38 -18.96 -11.15
CA ARG A 375 25.58 -19.92 -10.37
C ARG A 375 26.42 -21.16 -10.07
N VAL A 376 26.95 -21.28 -8.85
CA VAL A 376 27.83 -22.39 -8.45
C VAL A 376 27.05 -23.65 -8.11
N ARG A 377 25.99 -23.54 -7.30
CA ARG A 377 25.15 -24.66 -6.84
C ARG A 377 23.66 -24.29 -6.94
N VAL A 378 22.80 -25.30 -6.91
CA VAL A 378 21.36 -25.16 -6.63
C VAL A 378 21.03 -26.16 -5.53
N LEU A 379 20.28 -25.71 -4.54
CA LEU A 379 19.85 -26.47 -3.37
C LEU A 379 18.32 -26.54 -3.39
N HIS A 380 17.73 -27.66 -2.97
CA HIS A 380 16.29 -27.90 -3.12
C HIS A 380 15.61 -28.33 -1.82
N GLY A 381 14.28 -28.25 -1.81
CA GLY A 381 13.46 -28.61 -0.66
C GLY A 381 11.99 -28.43 -0.98
N TYR A 382 11.15 -28.41 0.06
CA TYR A 382 9.70 -28.26 -0.08
C TYR A 382 9.14 -27.30 0.95
N GLY A 383 8.26 -26.40 0.53
CA GLY A 383 7.37 -25.69 1.44
C GLY A 383 6.45 -26.68 2.15
N VAL A 384 6.33 -26.59 3.48
CA VAL A 384 5.42 -27.45 4.26
C VAL A 384 4.09 -26.78 4.58
N CYS A 385 4.10 -25.47 4.84
CA CYS A 385 2.94 -24.61 5.07
C CYS A 385 3.41 -23.14 5.21
N ASP A 386 2.57 -22.16 4.90
CA ASP A 386 2.89 -20.73 5.05
C ASP A 386 4.25 -20.39 4.39
N HIS A 387 5.19 -19.69 5.04
CA HIS A 387 6.54 -19.44 4.52
C HIS A 387 7.58 -20.45 5.05
N LEU A 388 7.15 -21.60 5.59
CA LEU A 388 8.03 -22.60 6.20
C LEU A 388 8.43 -23.67 5.17
N VAL A 389 9.74 -23.87 5.00
CA VAL A 389 10.36 -24.77 4.02
C VAL A 389 11.22 -25.82 4.75
N ILE A 390 11.12 -27.09 4.37
CA ILE A 390 12.04 -28.13 4.82
C ILE A 390 13.24 -28.28 3.86
N ILE A 391 14.43 -28.42 4.45
CA ILE A 391 15.70 -28.63 3.75
C ILE A 391 16.60 -29.63 4.52
N PRO A 392 17.56 -30.29 3.85
CA PRO A 392 18.71 -30.91 4.50
C PRO A 392 19.47 -29.88 5.37
N ARG A 393 19.81 -30.24 6.62
CA ARG A 393 20.46 -29.33 7.58
C ARG A 393 21.85 -28.88 7.09
N HIS A 394 22.58 -29.76 6.39
CA HIS A 394 23.90 -29.45 5.84
C HIS A 394 23.90 -28.29 4.82
N TYR A 395 22.75 -27.91 4.24
CA TYR A 395 22.65 -26.74 3.38
C TYR A 395 22.85 -25.41 4.12
N MET A 396 22.54 -25.35 5.42
CA MET A 396 22.63 -24.12 6.22
C MET A 396 24.04 -23.49 6.21
N GLN A 397 25.09 -24.31 6.13
CA GLN A 397 26.48 -23.84 6.06
C GLN A 397 26.75 -22.98 4.82
N VAL A 398 26.17 -23.33 3.66
CA VAL A 398 26.32 -22.55 2.40
C VAL A 398 25.28 -21.44 2.30
N LEU A 399 24.06 -21.66 2.80
CA LEU A 399 23.00 -20.64 2.75
C LEU A 399 23.25 -19.43 3.68
N THR A 400 24.13 -19.56 4.69
CA THR A 400 24.49 -18.48 5.63
C THR A 400 25.91 -17.95 5.44
N ASP A 401 26.65 -18.40 4.42
CA ASP A 401 27.97 -17.88 4.08
C ASP A 401 27.85 -16.64 3.17
N ARG A 402 28.34 -15.50 3.67
CA ARG A 402 28.32 -14.20 2.99
C ARG A 402 29.22 -14.12 1.76
N ALA A 403 30.01 -15.16 1.46
CA ALA A 403 30.72 -15.29 0.19
C ALA A 403 29.81 -15.67 -1.00
N PHE A 404 28.52 -15.92 -0.76
CA PHE A 404 27.53 -16.26 -1.79
C PHE A 404 26.36 -15.28 -1.82
N GLU A 405 25.83 -15.03 -3.01
CA GLU A 405 24.50 -14.47 -3.20
C GLU A 405 23.48 -15.62 -3.30
N ILE A 406 22.40 -15.53 -2.53
CA ILE A 406 21.33 -16.54 -2.51
C ILE A 406 20.09 -16.00 -3.21
N ARG A 407 19.53 -16.78 -4.13
CA ARG A 407 18.23 -16.48 -4.78
C ARG A 407 17.24 -17.61 -4.53
N ILE A 408 16.07 -17.30 -3.99
CA ILE A 408 15.06 -18.29 -3.60
C ILE A 408 13.77 -18.15 -4.40
N GLY A 409 13.12 -19.27 -4.72
CA GLY A 409 11.76 -19.28 -5.26
C GLY A 409 11.23 -20.69 -5.59
N PRO A 410 9.93 -20.79 -5.94
CA PRO A 410 9.31 -22.03 -6.40
C PRO A 410 10.09 -22.64 -7.58
N LEU A 411 10.27 -23.96 -7.57
CA LEU A 411 11.02 -24.68 -8.60
C LEU A 411 10.42 -24.49 -10.00
N THR A 412 9.09 -24.41 -10.07
CA THR A 412 8.29 -24.35 -11.30
C THR A 412 8.00 -22.93 -11.80
N GLN A 413 8.39 -21.88 -11.07
CA GLN A 413 8.13 -20.47 -11.45
C GLN A 413 9.39 -19.60 -11.23
N PRO A 414 10.48 -19.84 -12.00
CA PRO A 414 11.79 -19.23 -11.75
C PRO A 414 11.82 -17.70 -11.86
N MET A 415 10.89 -17.11 -12.63
CA MET A 415 10.63 -15.67 -12.72
C MET A 415 10.26 -15.00 -11.39
N THR A 416 9.75 -15.76 -10.41
CA THR A 416 9.33 -15.25 -9.09
C THR A 416 10.44 -15.32 -8.03
N ARG A 417 11.70 -15.51 -8.44
CA ARG A 417 12.83 -15.62 -7.51
C ARG A 417 13.27 -14.27 -6.96
N VAL A 418 13.46 -14.22 -5.64
CA VAL A 418 13.97 -13.04 -4.93
C VAL A 418 15.39 -13.29 -4.39
N ARG A 419 16.22 -12.24 -4.38
CA ARG A 419 17.54 -12.23 -3.73
C ARG A 419 17.35 -12.10 -2.21
N VAL A 420 18.08 -12.89 -1.44
CA VAL A 420 18.00 -12.91 0.03
C VAL A 420 19.39 -13.03 0.67
N GLU A 421 19.48 -12.62 1.93
CA GLU A 421 20.68 -12.73 2.76
C GLU A 421 20.35 -13.51 4.05
N PRO A 422 20.32 -14.86 4.00
CA PRO A 422 19.80 -15.67 5.10
C PRO A 422 20.71 -15.63 6.33
N VAL A 423 20.10 -15.51 7.51
CA VAL A 423 20.78 -15.49 8.81
C VAL A 423 20.44 -16.73 9.63
N LYS A 424 21.26 -17.05 10.64
CA LYS A 424 21.08 -18.27 11.44
C LYS A 424 19.72 -18.34 12.16
N GLN A 425 19.10 -17.20 12.45
CA GLN A 425 17.77 -17.08 13.04
C GLN A 425 16.65 -17.56 12.12
N ASP A 426 16.85 -17.57 10.80
CA ASP A 426 15.82 -17.99 9.83
C ASP A 426 15.62 -19.52 9.82
N PHE A 427 16.51 -20.27 10.49
CA PHE A 427 16.56 -21.73 10.45
C PHE A 427 16.33 -22.35 11.84
N LYS A 428 15.43 -23.33 11.90
CA LYS A 428 15.23 -24.25 13.01
C LYS A 428 15.79 -25.64 12.63
N PRO A 429 17.08 -25.93 12.91
CA PRO A 429 17.64 -27.26 12.70
C PRO A 429 17.10 -28.26 13.72
N PHE A 430 16.78 -29.47 13.26
CA PHE A 430 16.58 -30.60 14.15
C PHE A 430 17.94 -31.10 14.65
N ALA A 431 18.06 -31.38 15.95
CA ALA A 431 19.37 -31.66 16.56
C ALA A 431 19.93 -33.04 16.19
N ALA A 432 19.08 -34.07 16.15
CA ALA A 432 19.50 -35.46 15.92
C ALA A 432 19.82 -35.79 14.45
N ASN A 433 19.12 -35.16 13.49
CA ASN A 433 19.14 -35.56 12.07
C ASN A 433 19.59 -34.43 11.15
N ASP A 434 19.91 -34.77 9.90
CA ASP A 434 20.27 -33.84 8.83
C ASP A 434 19.03 -33.13 8.24
N PHE A 435 18.23 -32.52 9.10
CA PHE A 435 16.94 -31.92 8.78
C PHE A 435 16.80 -30.52 9.41
N ALA A 436 16.25 -29.55 8.68
CA ALA A 436 15.96 -28.22 9.18
C ALA A 436 14.71 -27.61 8.53
N VAL A 437 13.99 -26.79 9.29
CA VAL A 437 12.97 -25.87 8.77
C VAL A 437 13.59 -24.50 8.58
N TRP A 438 13.35 -23.87 7.43
CA TRP A 438 13.74 -22.51 7.08
C TRP A 438 12.48 -21.66 6.90
N ARG A 439 12.35 -20.54 7.62
CA ARG A 439 11.30 -19.54 7.35
C ARG A 439 11.79 -18.59 6.25
N TRP A 440 11.10 -18.60 5.12
CA TRP A 440 11.31 -17.68 4.00
C TRP A 440 10.68 -16.30 4.31
N PRO A 441 11.16 -15.20 3.68
CA PRO A 441 10.63 -13.87 3.91
C PRO A 441 9.22 -13.67 3.29
N PRO A 442 8.45 -12.67 3.74
CA PRO A 442 7.17 -12.27 3.13
C PRO A 442 7.24 -11.93 1.63
N SER A 443 8.45 -11.66 1.12
CA SER A 443 8.76 -11.41 -0.29
C SER A 443 8.62 -12.65 -1.19
N THR A 444 8.42 -13.84 -0.62
CA THR A 444 8.11 -15.07 -1.36
C THR A 444 6.63 -15.43 -1.23
N ASN A 445 6.12 -16.26 -2.15
CA ASN A 445 4.79 -16.83 -2.01
C ASN A 445 4.71 -17.88 -0.88
N SER A 446 3.56 -17.96 -0.23
CA SER A 446 3.24 -18.93 0.82
C SER A 446 2.75 -20.27 0.26
N PHE A 447 3.16 -21.38 0.89
CA PHE A 447 2.91 -22.75 0.44
C PHE A 447 1.61 -23.35 0.97
N LYS A 448 1.01 -24.28 0.20
CA LYS A 448 -0.13 -25.10 0.67
C LYS A 448 0.32 -26.05 1.80
N ASP A 449 -0.59 -26.45 2.68
CA ASP A 449 -0.24 -27.38 3.75
C ASP A 449 -0.06 -28.81 3.23
N ILE A 450 1.16 -29.34 3.29
CA ILE A 450 1.49 -30.76 3.02
C ILE A 450 1.80 -31.56 4.29
N ARG A 451 1.83 -30.94 5.49
CA ARG A 451 2.12 -31.64 6.77
C ARG A 451 1.13 -32.78 6.99
N LYS A 452 -0.13 -32.58 6.59
CA LYS A 452 -1.21 -33.58 6.58
C LYS A 452 -0.89 -34.88 5.84
N PHE A 453 0.04 -34.86 4.88
CA PHE A 453 0.42 -36.03 4.08
C PHE A 453 1.62 -36.81 4.64
N PHE A 454 2.32 -36.30 5.66
CA PHE A 454 3.38 -37.07 6.34
C PHE A 454 2.77 -38.12 7.27
N LEU A 455 3.42 -39.27 7.41
CA LEU A 455 3.08 -40.27 8.44
C LEU A 455 3.14 -39.64 9.83
N LYS A 456 2.36 -40.21 10.76
CA LYS A 456 2.59 -40.01 12.18
C LYS A 456 3.49 -41.11 12.74
N GLU A 457 4.05 -40.87 13.93
CA GLU A 457 4.78 -41.89 14.69
C GLU A 457 3.95 -43.17 14.93
N GLU A 458 2.63 -43.04 15.12
CA GLU A 458 1.69 -44.18 15.22
C GLU A 458 1.62 -45.07 13.97
N ASP A 459 1.95 -44.54 12.79
CA ASP A 459 1.88 -45.28 11.53
C ASP A 459 3.17 -46.07 11.26
N LEU A 460 4.31 -45.64 11.80
CA LEU A 460 5.62 -46.30 11.61
C LEU A 460 5.68 -47.72 12.19
N GLY A 461 4.87 -48.00 13.22
CA GLY A 461 4.73 -49.33 13.82
C GLY A 461 3.92 -50.33 12.97
N ARG A 462 3.34 -49.89 11.84
CA ARG A 462 2.69 -50.77 10.85
C ARG A 462 3.71 -51.23 9.81
N HIS A 463 3.41 -52.31 9.09
CA HIS A 463 4.26 -52.73 7.97
C HIS A 463 4.12 -51.76 6.81
N LEU A 464 5.23 -51.10 6.46
CA LEU A 464 5.36 -50.31 5.24
C LEU A 464 5.57 -51.24 4.04
N PRO A 465 4.86 -51.03 2.91
CA PRO A 465 5.16 -51.69 1.65
C PRO A 465 6.64 -51.55 1.27
N ALA A 466 7.23 -52.62 0.74
CA ALA A 466 8.62 -52.60 0.28
C ALA A 466 8.83 -51.68 -0.94
N ASP A 467 7.81 -51.50 -1.78
CA ASP A 467 7.87 -50.63 -2.96
C ASP A 467 7.32 -49.23 -2.67
N ALA A 468 8.10 -48.21 -3.01
CA ALA A 468 7.93 -46.81 -2.68
C ALA A 468 8.27 -45.90 -3.88
N VAL A 469 7.94 -44.61 -3.82
CA VAL A 469 8.26 -43.63 -4.87
C VAL A 469 9.16 -42.53 -4.29
N LEU A 470 10.30 -42.26 -4.92
CA LEU A 470 11.11 -41.08 -4.63
C LEU A 470 10.76 -39.97 -5.62
N TYR A 471 10.38 -38.81 -5.11
CA TYR A 471 10.17 -37.59 -5.89
C TYR A 471 11.50 -36.87 -6.11
N VAL A 472 12.28 -37.39 -7.05
CA VAL A 472 13.65 -36.95 -7.32
C VAL A 472 13.65 -35.54 -7.89
N LEU A 473 14.21 -34.61 -7.12
CA LEU A 473 14.42 -33.24 -7.55
C LEU A 473 15.46 -33.16 -8.69
N PRO A 474 15.37 -32.12 -9.55
CA PRO A 474 16.26 -31.97 -10.68
C PRO A 474 17.70 -31.67 -10.25
N GLY A 475 18.66 -32.00 -11.13
CA GLY A 475 20.02 -31.46 -11.03
C GLY A 475 20.08 -29.99 -11.46
N LYS A 476 21.27 -29.37 -11.34
CA LYS A 476 21.56 -27.93 -11.55
C LYS A 476 20.87 -27.22 -12.72
N ASN A 477 20.56 -27.92 -13.82
CA ASN A 477 19.96 -27.35 -15.04
C ASN A 477 18.53 -27.86 -15.33
N GLY A 478 17.92 -28.67 -14.47
CA GLY A 478 16.56 -29.17 -14.65
C GLY A 478 15.52 -28.35 -13.89
N VAL A 479 14.27 -28.41 -14.36
CA VAL A 479 13.09 -27.78 -13.71
C VAL A 479 12.00 -28.79 -13.33
N SER A 480 12.08 -30.02 -13.84
CA SER A 480 11.07 -31.06 -13.64
C SER A 480 11.44 -32.01 -12.50
N ILE A 481 10.46 -32.35 -11.66
CA ILE A 481 10.56 -33.45 -10.68
C ILE A 481 10.31 -34.77 -11.40
N LEU A 482 11.06 -35.80 -11.03
CA LEU A 482 10.89 -37.16 -11.53
C LEU A 482 10.29 -38.05 -10.44
N ALA A 483 9.31 -38.88 -10.76
CA ALA A 483 8.97 -40.04 -9.95
C ALA A 483 9.95 -41.18 -10.28
N ALA A 484 10.60 -41.76 -9.27
CA ALA A 484 11.40 -42.98 -9.37
C ALA A 484 10.80 -44.06 -8.48
N GLU A 485 10.51 -45.23 -9.04
CA GLU A 485 10.04 -46.41 -8.31
C GLU A 485 11.21 -47.07 -7.58
N VAL A 486 11.23 -47.00 -6.24
CA VAL A 486 12.34 -47.47 -5.38
C VAL A 486 11.87 -48.55 -4.42
N ARG A 487 12.78 -49.45 -4.04
CA ARG A 487 12.53 -50.49 -3.04
C ARG A 487 13.25 -50.17 -1.74
N LEU A 488 12.47 -50.09 -0.66
CA LEU A 488 12.96 -50.00 0.71
C LEU A 488 13.71 -51.30 1.08
N ARG A 489 14.90 -51.16 1.65
CA ARG A 489 15.74 -52.28 2.13
C ARG A 489 15.74 -52.42 3.65
N GLY A 490 15.42 -51.36 4.38
CA GLY A 490 15.46 -51.33 5.84
C GLY A 490 15.36 -49.91 6.42
N ALA A 491 15.38 -49.84 7.74
CA ALA A 491 15.67 -48.62 8.50
C ALA A 491 16.90 -48.86 9.38
N ILE A 492 17.69 -47.81 9.61
CA ILE A 492 18.89 -47.83 10.46
C ILE A 492 18.82 -46.67 11.46
N GLY A 493 19.12 -46.95 12.73
CA GLY A 493 19.01 -45.96 13.81
C GLY A 493 20.08 -44.86 13.78
N SER A 494 21.21 -45.11 13.11
CA SER A 494 22.30 -44.15 12.93
C SER A 494 23.10 -44.47 11.67
N LEU A 495 23.57 -43.43 10.97
CA LEU A 495 24.42 -43.48 9.79
C LEU A 495 25.47 -42.35 9.86
N PRO A 496 26.78 -42.64 9.79
CA PRO A 496 27.81 -41.62 9.60
C PRO A 496 27.84 -41.16 8.14
N VAL A 497 27.39 -39.93 7.89
CA VAL A 497 27.37 -39.26 6.58
C VAL A 497 28.50 -38.24 6.50
N ARG A 498 29.09 -38.03 5.32
CA ARG A 498 30.04 -36.93 5.09
C ARG A 498 29.30 -35.70 4.54
N ASN A 499 29.42 -34.56 5.20
CA ASN A 499 28.75 -33.32 4.82
C ASN A 499 29.41 -32.65 3.60
N ILE A 500 28.80 -31.56 3.11
CA ILE A 500 29.23 -30.80 1.92
C ILE A 500 30.64 -30.18 1.99
N ASN A 501 31.25 -30.09 3.18
CA ASN A 501 32.61 -29.59 3.40
C ASN A 501 33.61 -30.73 3.67
N GLY A 502 33.14 -31.98 3.76
CA GLY A 502 33.97 -33.15 4.01
C GLY A 502 34.01 -33.61 5.47
N GLU A 503 33.28 -32.98 6.39
CA GLU A 503 33.22 -33.34 7.80
C GLU A 503 32.29 -34.55 8.02
N LEU A 504 32.52 -35.35 9.07
CA LEU A 504 31.61 -36.45 9.44
C LEU A 504 30.47 -35.92 10.31
N MET A 505 29.24 -36.29 9.96
CA MET A 505 28.00 -36.00 10.67
C MET A 505 27.27 -37.31 10.94
N GLU A 506 26.81 -37.53 12.17
CA GLU A 506 25.88 -38.60 12.47
C GLU A 506 24.45 -38.17 12.08
N VAL A 507 23.70 -39.08 11.46
CA VAL A 507 22.30 -38.90 11.07
C VAL A 507 21.50 -40.07 11.60
N GLN A 508 20.50 -39.80 12.44
CA GLN A 508 19.69 -40.84 13.07
C GLN A 508 18.39 -41.09 12.29
N ASP A 509 17.72 -42.21 12.61
CA ASP A 509 16.42 -42.62 12.07
C ASP A 509 16.27 -42.50 10.54
N VAL A 510 17.05 -43.32 9.83
CA VAL A 510 17.23 -43.27 8.37
C VAL A 510 16.60 -44.48 7.67
N LEU A 511 15.84 -44.25 6.61
CA LEU A 511 15.36 -45.26 5.66
C LEU A 511 16.39 -45.49 4.54
N VAL A 512 16.60 -46.76 4.19
CA VAL A 512 17.56 -47.21 3.15
C VAL A 512 16.80 -47.78 1.96
N TYR A 513 17.16 -47.40 0.73
CA TYR A 513 16.52 -47.88 -0.51
C TYR A 513 17.48 -47.85 -1.72
N ASN A 514 17.14 -48.55 -2.81
CA ASN A 514 18.01 -48.72 -3.99
C ASN A 514 18.00 -47.54 -4.99
N PHE A 515 18.13 -46.30 -4.54
CA PHE A 515 18.32 -45.17 -5.46
C PHE A 515 19.15 -44.02 -4.85
N SER A 516 20.25 -43.66 -5.52
CA SER A 516 21.12 -42.53 -5.14
C SER A 516 21.51 -41.71 -6.37
N ARG A 517 21.41 -40.37 -6.32
CA ARG A 517 21.89 -39.51 -7.42
C ARG A 517 22.47 -38.20 -6.90
N PRO A 518 23.63 -37.73 -7.41
CA PRO A 518 24.13 -36.39 -7.11
C PRO A 518 23.07 -35.30 -7.32
N GLY A 519 22.81 -34.51 -6.29
CA GLY A 519 21.78 -33.47 -6.30
C GLY A 519 20.35 -33.92 -5.93
N ALA A 520 20.11 -35.20 -5.63
CA ALA A 520 18.80 -35.66 -5.14
C ALA A 520 18.48 -35.25 -3.69
N CYS A 521 19.41 -34.60 -2.97
CA CYS A 521 19.21 -34.15 -1.59
C CYS A 521 18.01 -33.19 -1.50
N GLY A 522 17.18 -33.38 -0.48
CA GLY A 522 15.88 -32.71 -0.33
C GLY A 522 14.69 -33.47 -0.94
N SER A 523 14.91 -34.53 -1.74
CA SER A 523 13.81 -35.26 -2.43
C SER A 523 12.91 -36.00 -1.44
N LEU A 524 11.59 -35.89 -1.61
CA LEU A 524 10.63 -36.56 -0.72
C LEU A 524 10.40 -38.02 -1.11
N LEU A 525 10.37 -38.89 -0.11
CA LEU A 525 10.08 -40.32 -0.24
C LEU A 525 8.61 -40.60 0.15
N LYS A 526 7.93 -41.36 -0.70
CA LYS A 526 6.50 -41.71 -0.60
C LYS A 526 6.31 -43.22 -0.49
N THR A 527 5.49 -43.68 0.45
CA THR A 527 4.97 -45.05 0.51
C THR A 527 3.57 -45.17 -0.11
N ARG A 528 3.09 -46.41 -0.29
CA ARG A 528 1.80 -46.72 -0.92
C ARG A 528 0.74 -47.08 0.13
N ASN A 529 -0.52 -47.18 -0.30
CA ASN A 529 -1.64 -47.74 0.47
C ASN A 529 -1.98 -47.04 1.80
N THR A 530 -1.69 -45.74 1.92
CA THR A 530 -1.99 -44.93 3.13
C THR A 530 -2.50 -43.53 2.77
N GLN A 531 -3.33 -42.95 3.65
CA GLN A 531 -3.81 -41.56 3.55
C GLN A 531 -2.73 -40.52 3.93
N ARG A 532 -1.60 -40.97 4.49
CA ARG A 532 -0.45 -40.15 4.91
C ARG A 532 0.83 -40.66 4.21
N PRO A 533 0.98 -40.48 2.89
CA PRO A 533 1.95 -41.28 2.13
C PRO A 533 3.39 -40.75 2.13
N LEU A 534 3.70 -39.56 2.65
CA LEU A 534 5.08 -39.05 2.75
C LEU A 534 5.76 -39.61 4.00
N ILE A 535 6.97 -40.16 3.86
CA ILE A 535 7.65 -40.91 4.95
C ILE A 535 9.01 -40.35 5.36
N GLY A 536 9.64 -39.54 4.52
CA GLY A 536 10.97 -38.99 4.77
C GLY A 536 11.54 -38.17 3.61
N MET A 537 12.76 -37.68 3.80
CA MET A 537 13.47 -36.82 2.85
C MET A 537 14.91 -37.31 2.62
N HIS A 538 15.31 -37.48 1.35
CA HIS A 538 16.66 -37.90 0.97
C HIS A 538 17.71 -36.88 1.42
N VAL A 539 18.74 -37.33 2.12
CA VAL A 539 19.85 -36.49 2.60
C VAL A 539 21.21 -36.92 2.08
N ALA A 540 21.38 -38.21 1.76
CA ALA A 540 22.66 -38.78 1.33
C ALA A 540 22.46 -40.02 0.46
N GLY A 541 23.50 -40.41 -0.27
CA GLY A 541 23.53 -41.65 -1.04
C GLY A 541 24.95 -42.06 -1.42
N CYS A 542 25.13 -43.32 -1.81
CA CYS A 542 26.38 -43.85 -2.36
C CYS A 542 26.09 -44.71 -3.59
N GLY A 543 26.92 -44.61 -4.63
CA GLY A 543 26.60 -45.16 -5.95
C GLY A 543 25.61 -44.28 -6.74
N GLU A 544 25.25 -44.72 -7.95
CA GLU A 544 24.49 -43.93 -8.93
C GLU A 544 23.21 -44.63 -9.42
N ASP A 545 22.16 -43.83 -9.60
CA ASP A 545 20.76 -44.19 -9.85
C ASP A 545 20.35 -45.49 -9.14
N PHE A 546 19.75 -46.45 -9.85
CA PHE A 546 19.16 -47.67 -9.29
C PHE A 546 20.16 -48.74 -8.80
N GLU A 547 21.46 -48.48 -8.93
CA GLU A 547 22.53 -49.38 -8.45
C GLU A 547 23.24 -48.79 -7.22
N GLY A 548 22.89 -47.56 -6.82
CA GLY A 548 23.28 -46.96 -5.55
C GLY A 548 22.27 -47.16 -4.41
N ASP A 549 22.72 -46.84 -3.21
CA ASP A 549 21.93 -46.88 -1.97
C ASP A 549 21.66 -45.45 -1.51
N GLY A 550 20.38 -45.12 -1.39
CA GLY A 550 19.88 -43.82 -0.92
C GLY A 550 19.43 -43.88 0.53
N TYR A 551 19.63 -42.75 1.21
CA TYR A 551 19.37 -42.57 2.64
C TYR A 551 18.43 -41.38 2.84
N ALA A 552 17.27 -41.62 3.43
CA ALA A 552 16.28 -40.59 3.77
C ALA A 552 16.03 -40.53 5.28
N VAL A 553 16.07 -39.33 5.85
CA VAL A 553 15.65 -39.08 7.24
C VAL A 553 14.14 -39.27 7.33
N ILE A 554 13.69 -40.02 8.33
CA ILE A 554 12.26 -40.17 8.65
C ILE A 554 11.70 -38.82 9.13
N ILE A 555 10.56 -38.41 8.57
CA ILE A 555 9.87 -37.16 8.96
C ILE A 555 8.43 -37.49 9.30
N THR A 556 8.01 -37.15 10.52
CA THR A 556 6.65 -37.36 11.03
C THR A 556 5.90 -36.04 11.22
N GLN A 557 4.57 -36.12 11.35
CA GLN A 557 3.77 -34.95 11.72
C GLN A 557 4.19 -34.38 13.08
N GLU A 558 4.62 -35.22 14.01
CA GLU A 558 5.09 -34.87 15.35
C GLU A 558 6.41 -34.08 15.32
N ILE A 559 7.38 -34.48 14.49
CA ILE A 559 8.62 -33.73 14.24
C ILE A 559 8.32 -32.36 13.61
N LEU A 560 7.46 -32.35 12.58
CA LEU A 560 7.05 -31.10 11.90
C LEU A 560 6.33 -30.16 12.87
N TYR A 561 5.36 -30.66 13.63
CA TYR A 561 4.65 -29.89 14.64
C TYR A 561 5.61 -29.29 15.67
N THR A 562 6.57 -30.07 16.16
CA THR A 562 7.58 -29.62 17.14
C THR A 562 8.43 -28.46 16.61
N LEU A 563 8.89 -28.51 15.36
CA LEU A 563 9.67 -27.43 14.76
C LEU A 563 8.81 -26.20 14.41
N THR A 564 7.56 -26.40 13.96
CA THR A 564 6.60 -25.31 13.70
C THR A 564 5.90 -24.79 14.96
N LYS A 565 6.21 -25.32 16.15
CA LYS A 565 5.58 -24.87 17.40
C LYS A 565 5.93 -23.41 17.69
N GLY A 566 4.91 -22.62 18.01
CA GLY A 566 5.03 -21.18 18.25
C GLY A 566 5.11 -20.33 16.97
N GLU A 567 5.06 -20.93 15.78
CA GLU A 567 4.87 -20.18 14.53
C GLU A 567 3.38 -19.85 14.34
N GLU A 568 3.07 -18.58 14.06
CA GLU A 568 1.82 -18.25 13.38
C GLU A 568 1.90 -18.77 11.94
N VAL A 569 0.90 -19.55 11.52
CA VAL A 569 0.85 -20.23 10.22
C VAL A 569 -0.47 -19.87 9.55
N ILE A 570 -0.41 -19.04 8.50
CA ILE A 570 -1.59 -18.56 7.78
C ILE A 570 -1.70 -19.32 6.46
N LEU A 571 -2.58 -20.32 6.38
CA LEU A 571 -2.70 -21.16 5.20
C LEU A 571 -3.30 -20.38 4.00
N PRO A 572 -2.84 -20.65 2.76
CA PRO A 572 -3.53 -20.17 1.56
C PRO A 572 -4.86 -20.91 1.38
N PRO A 573 -5.85 -20.31 0.68
CA PRO A 573 -7.09 -21.01 0.35
C PRO A 573 -6.81 -22.17 -0.61
N ASP A 574 -7.46 -23.32 -0.39
CA ASP A 574 -7.37 -24.46 -1.32
C ASP A 574 -8.41 -24.34 -2.44
N VAL A 575 -8.23 -23.35 -3.32
CA VAL A 575 -9.09 -23.19 -4.50
C VAL A 575 -8.60 -24.06 -5.65
N GLN A 576 -9.55 -24.64 -6.39
CA GLN A 576 -9.31 -25.24 -7.69
C GLN A 576 -9.47 -24.17 -8.77
N LEU A 577 -8.40 -23.89 -9.51
CA LEU A 577 -8.40 -23.04 -10.70
C LEU A 577 -8.21 -23.92 -11.94
N GLY A 578 -8.60 -23.41 -13.10
CA GLY A 578 -8.28 -24.03 -14.39
C GLY A 578 -6.77 -24.10 -14.65
N PRO A 579 -6.32 -24.91 -15.60
CA PRO A 579 -4.90 -25.01 -15.98
C PRO A 579 -4.34 -23.66 -16.42
N VAL A 580 -3.01 -23.50 -16.37
CA VAL A 580 -2.35 -22.24 -16.76
C VAL A 580 -2.42 -22.01 -18.27
N GLU A 581 -2.56 -23.10 -19.00
CA GLU A 581 -2.78 -23.20 -20.44
C GLU A 581 -4.10 -22.55 -20.89
N ASP A 582 -5.10 -22.44 -20.00
CA ASP A 582 -6.39 -21.77 -20.26
C ASP A 582 -6.35 -20.26 -19.92
N CYS A 583 -5.23 -19.73 -19.42
CA CYS A 583 -5.11 -18.30 -19.08
C CYS A 583 -5.15 -17.42 -20.34
N SER A 584 -6.03 -16.42 -20.35
CA SER A 584 -6.19 -15.46 -21.46
C SER A 584 -4.95 -14.58 -21.72
N TYR A 585 -4.06 -14.46 -20.73
CA TYR A 585 -2.72 -13.92 -20.86
C TYR A 585 -1.81 -14.54 -19.79
N VAL A 586 -0.54 -14.76 -20.13
CA VAL A 586 0.52 -15.19 -19.20
C VAL A 586 1.65 -14.16 -19.31
N PHE A 587 2.14 -13.66 -18.17
CA PHE A 587 3.23 -12.69 -18.17
C PHE A 587 4.56 -13.36 -18.61
N PRO A 588 5.43 -12.63 -19.35
CA PRO A 588 6.75 -13.12 -19.74
C PRO A 588 7.69 -13.30 -18.53
N GLU A 589 8.74 -14.10 -18.70
CA GLU A 589 9.66 -14.51 -17.61
C GLU A 589 10.44 -13.36 -16.94
N ASP A 590 10.49 -12.17 -17.53
CA ASP A 590 11.09 -10.96 -16.97
C ASP A 590 10.17 -10.21 -15.99
N VAL A 591 8.92 -10.65 -15.83
CA VAL A 591 7.92 -10.04 -14.96
C VAL A 591 7.67 -10.95 -13.75
N ALA A 592 8.11 -10.53 -12.56
CA ALA A 592 8.07 -11.33 -11.34
C ALA A 592 6.67 -11.43 -10.70
N VAL A 593 5.72 -12.06 -11.41
CA VAL A 593 4.33 -12.30 -10.97
C VAL A 593 4.05 -13.80 -10.97
N GLN A 594 3.43 -14.33 -9.89
CA GLN A 594 3.06 -15.74 -9.82
C GLN A 594 1.79 -16.03 -10.63
N VAL A 595 1.78 -17.12 -11.40
CA VAL A 595 0.58 -17.60 -12.10
C VAL A 595 0.00 -18.81 -11.35
N HIS A 596 -1.24 -18.68 -10.90
CA HIS A 596 -1.94 -19.69 -10.11
C HIS A 596 -2.83 -20.64 -10.93
N GLY A 597 -3.43 -20.14 -12.02
CA GLY A 597 -4.36 -20.87 -12.89
C GLY A 597 -5.42 -19.96 -13.50
N ALA A 598 -6.27 -20.50 -14.38
CA ALA A 598 -7.35 -19.76 -15.03
C ALA A 598 -8.64 -19.72 -14.19
N LEU A 599 -9.48 -18.70 -14.41
CA LEU A 599 -10.88 -18.69 -13.96
C LEU A 599 -11.77 -19.31 -15.05
N LEU A 600 -12.93 -19.84 -14.66
CA LEU A 600 -13.93 -20.29 -15.63
C LEU A 600 -14.53 -19.09 -16.40
N PRO A 601 -15.04 -19.28 -17.63
CA PRO A 601 -15.69 -18.20 -18.38
C PRO A 601 -16.92 -17.59 -17.69
N SER A 602 -17.60 -18.35 -16.82
CA SER A 602 -18.68 -17.86 -15.94
C SER A 602 -18.21 -16.92 -14.84
N ASP A 603 -16.95 -17.08 -14.43
CA ASP A 603 -16.36 -16.49 -13.23
C ASP A 603 -15.41 -15.33 -13.62
N THR A 604 -15.34 -14.99 -14.91
CA THR A 604 -14.46 -13.96 -15.44
C THR A 604 -15.15 -12.58 -15.42
N PRO A 605 -14.69 -11.61 -14.62
CA PRO A 605 -15.31 -10.28 -14.54
C PRO A 605 -15.08 -9.45 -15.81
N SER A 606 -16.02 -8.55 -16.12
CA SER A 606 -15.92 -7.67 -17.29
C SER A 606 -15.14 -6.37 -17.00
N THR A 607 -14.04 -6.15 -17.73
CA THR A 607 -13.19 -4.96 -17.57
C THR A 607 -13.77 -3.72 -18.29
N PRO A 608 -13.82 -2.54 -17.65
CA PRO A 608 -14.17 -1.28 -18.32
C PRO A 608 -13.19 -0.94 -19.45
N SER A 609 -13.71 -0.71 -20.66
CA SER A 609 -12.91 -0.46 -21.88
C SER A 609 -13.08 0.94 -22.49
N LYS A 610 -13.99 1.76 -21.94
CA LYS A 610 -14.25 3.14 -22.38
C LYS A 610 -14.16 4.10 -21.20
N SER A 611 -13.64 5.29 -21.46
CA SER A 611 -13.66 6.40 -20.50
C SER A 611 -15.07 6.99 -20.40
N LYS A 612 -15.41 7.52 -19.23
CA LYS A 612 -16.60 8.34 -18.94
C LYS A 612 -16.27 9.84 -18.96
N LEU A 613 -15.02 10.22 -19.25
CA LEU A 613 -14.55 11.60 -19.25
C LEU A 613 -14.78 12.24 -20.62
N GLU A 614 -15.79 13.10 -20.70
CA GLU A 614 -16.13 13.88 -21.89
C GLU A 614 -15.52 15.28 -21.83
N ARG A 615 -15.46 15.98 -22.98
CA ARG A 615 -15.04 17.39 -23.04
C ARG A 615 -16.18 18.29 -22.58
N SER A 616 -15.89 19.27 -21.74
CA SER A 616 -16.83 20.31 -21.35
C SER A 616 -17.15 21.25 -22.52
N SER A 617 -18.28 21.95 -22.44
CA SER A 617 -18.70 22.97 -23.42
C SER A 617 -17.69 24.13 -23.59
N VAL A 618 -16.89 24.40 -22.56
CA VAL A 618 -15.82 25.42 -22.53
C VAL A 618 -14.43 24.89 -22.89
N TYR A 619 -14.34 23.66 -23.42
CA TYR A 619 -13.05 23.11 -23.88
C TYR A 619 -12.58 23.87 -25.13
N GLY A 620 -11.47 24.60 -25.03
CA GLY A 620 -10.91 25.36 -26.16
C GLY A 620 -11.62 26.69 -26.47
N SER A 621 -12.58 27.14 -25.67
CA SER A 621 -13.12 28.51 -25.76
C SER A 621 -12.15 29.52 -25.17
N GLU A 622 -12.08 30.74 -25.73
CA GLU A 622 -11.28 31.87 -25.19
C GLU A 622 -9.81 31.54 -24.88
N GLY A 623 -9.19 30.64 -25.66
CA GLY A 623 -7.79 30.23 -25.45
C GLY A 623 -7.56 29.22 -24.32
N LEU A 624 -8.61 28.62 -23.75
CA LEU A 624 -8.52 27.57 -22.73
C LEU A 624 -8.07 26.23 -23.32
N GLU A 625 -6.76 26.10 -23.56
CA GLU A 625 -6.11 24.84 -23.91
C GLU A 625 -6.06 23.85 -22.72
N ALA A 626 -5.75 22.58 -23.02
CA ALA A 626 -5.69 21.51 -22.02
C ALA A 626 -4.50 20.56 -22.29
N ASP A 627 -3.53 20.56 -21.37
CA ASP A 627 -2.40 19.62 -21.37
C ASP A 627 -2.83 18.17 -21.06
N VAL A 628 -3.94 18.02 -20.33
CA VAL A 628 -4.50 16.73 -19.88
C VAL A 628 -5.52 16.12 -20.85
N ARG A 629 -5.46 14.80 -21.02
CA ARG A 629 -6.47 13.97 -21.70
C ARG A 629 -6.96 12.83 -20.80
N PRO A 630 -8.07 12.14 -21.14
CA PRO A 630 -8.40 10.86 -20.53
C PRO A 630 -7.27 9.84 -20.73
N ALA A 631 -7.03 9.00 -19.72
CA ALA A 631 -6.13 7.86 -19.80
C ALA A 631 -6.58 6.87 -20.89
N VAL A 632 -5.63 6.12 -21.47
CA VAL A 632 -5.94 5.14 -22.51
C VAL A 632 -6.54 3.89 -21.88
N MET A 633 -7.82 3.62 -22.15
CA MET A 633 -8.58 2.55 -21.50
C MET A 633 -8.50 1.19 -22.21
N ASN A 634 -8.19 1.17 -23.51
CA ASN A 634 -8.07 -0.07 -24.29
C ASN A 634 -7.12 0.11 -25.49
N ALA A 635 -6.61 -1.01 -26.05
CA ALA A 635 -5.62 -1.00 -27.13
C ALA A 635 -6.14 -0.55 -28.51
N LYS A 636 -7.43 -0.22 -28.64
CA LYS A 636 -8.06 0.31 -29.88
C LYS A 636 -8.22 1.84 -29.86
N ASP A 637 -7.69 2.54 -28.85
CA ASP A 637 -7.53 3.99 -28.90
C ASP A 637 -6.53 4.35 -30.01
N PRO A 638 -6.88 5.19 -31.01
CA PRO A 638 -5.98 5.51 -32.13
C PRO A 638 -4.67 6.20 -31.72
N ALA A 639 -4.55 6.69 -30.49
CA ALA A 639 -3.30 7.25 -29.96
C ALA A 639 -2.41 6.22 -29.23
N TYR A 640 -2.79 4.94 -29.20
CA TYR A 640 -2.05 3.87 -28.54
C TYR A 640 -1.24 3.05 -29.56
N SER A 641 0.05 2.85 -29.28
CA SER A 641 1.02 2.30 -30.25
C SER A 641 1.88 1.18 -29.66
N PHE A 642 1.30 0.33 -28.80
CA PHE A 642 2.00 -0.77 -28.13
C PHE A 642 1.18 -2.07 -28.21
N ASP A 643 1.85 -3.22 -28.25
CA ASP A 643 1.20 -4.53 -28.44
C ASP A 643 0.46 -5.01 -27.17
N ASP A 644 1.03 -4.79 -25.99
CA ASP A 644 0.35 -5.05 -24.72
C ASP A 644 -0.84 -4.10 -24.55
N THR A 645 -1.98 -4.60 -24.06
CA THR A 645 -3.09 -3.70 -23.67
C THR A 645 -2.69 -2.76 -22.53
N PRO A 646 -3.35 -1.59 -22.35
CA PRO A 646 -3.05 -0.67 -21.25
C PRO A 646 -3.17 -1.32 -19.86
N LEU A 647 -4.07 -2.31 -19.70
CA LEU A 647 -4.17 -3.14 -18.50
C LEU A 647 -2.88 -3.94 -18.28
N ILE A 648 -2.50 -4.75 -19.27
CA ILE A 648 -1.31 -5.62 -19.21
C ILE A 648 -0.04 -4.81 -18.97
N ALA A 649 0.17 -3.73 -19.73
CA ALA A 649 1.33 -2.84 -19.59
C ALA A 649 1.39 -2.19 -18.20
N GLY A 650 0.23 -1.82 -17.64
CA GLY A 650 0.12 -1.35 -16.27
C GLY A 650 0.44 -2.44 -15.23
N CYS A 651 -0.14 -3.63 -15.36
CA CYS A 651 0.04 -4.74 -14.42
C CYS A 651 1.49 -5.28 -14.40
N LYS A 652 2.24 -5.18 -15.51
CA LYS A 652 3.68 -5.49 -15.55
C LYS A 652 4.53 -4.67 -14.56
N ASN A 653 4.00 -3.59 -13.97
CA ASN A 653 4.67 -2.85 -12.90
C ASN A 653 4.57 -3.50 -11.51
N HIS A 654 3.63 -4.44 -11.29
CA HIS A 654 3.57 -5.24 -10.06
C HIS A 654 4.71 -6.28 -9.98
N GLY A 655 5.19 -6.75 -11.14
CA GLY A 655 6.39 -7.60 -11.22
C GLY A 655 7.72 -6.85 -11.10
N LYS A 656 7.72 -5.55 -10.81
CA LYS A 656 8.92 -4.72 -10.60
C LYS A 656 9.20 -4.58 -9.11
N LEU A 657 9.72 -5.67 -8.54
CA LEU A 657 10.06 -5.77 -7.12
C LEU A 657 11.18 -4.79 -6.75
N THR A 658 11.17 -4.34 -5.50
CA THR A 658 12.27 -3.60 -4.86
C THR A 658 13.26 -4.55 -4.22
N ASP A 659 14.54 -4.14 -4.09
CA ASP A 659 15.50 -4.83 -3.23
C ASP A 659 15.00 -4.88 -1.78
N ASP A 660 15.26 -5.99 -1.10
CA ASP A 660 14.81 -6.19 0.28
C ASP A 660 15.71 -5.47 1.30
N PHE A 661 15.07 -4.83 2.27
CA PHE A 661 15.77 -4.20 3.40
C PHE A 661 16.45 -5.24 4.30
N SER A 662 17.57 -4.88 4.93
CA SER A 662 18.24 -5.78 5.87
C SER A 662 17.38 -5.99 7.13
N THR A 663 17.54 -7.16 7.76
CA THR A 663 16.83 -7.46 9.02
C THR A 663 17.23 -6.50 10.15
N THR A 664 18.44 -5.92 10.11
CA THR A 664 18.88 -4.90 11.07
C THR A 664 18.09 -3.59 10.92
N ASP A 665 17.94 -3.11 9.68
CA ASP A 665 17.25 -1.84 9.40
C ASP A 665 15.75 -1.95 9.69
N LEU A 666 15.16 -3.10 9.35
CA LEU A 666 13.76 -3.41 9.67
C LEU A 666 13.52 -3.49 11.18
N ASN A 667 14.42 -4.11 11.95
CA ASN A 667 14.31 -4.17 13.41
C ASN A 667 14.43 -2.77 14.05
N TYR A 668 15.31 -1.91 13.52
CA TYR A 668 15.42 -0.52 13.97
C TYR A 668 14.16 0.30 13.64
N ALA A 669 13.64 0.18 12.41
CA ALA A 669 12.41 0.84 12.00
C ALA A 669 11.19 0.35 12.80
N HIS A 670 11.10 -0.94 13.09
CA HIS A 670 10.06 -1.51 13.96
C HIS A 670 10.10 -0.91 15.36
N GLY A 671 11.27 -0.83 16.00
CA GLY A 671 11.42 -0.22 17.32
C GLY A 671 10.90 1.23 17.35
N PHE A 672 11.41 2.06 16.45
CA PHE A 672 11.00 3.48 16.35
C PHE A 672 9.50 3.66 16.08
N LEU A 673 8.91 2.85 15.19
CA LEU A 673 7.48 2.94 14.88
C LEU A 673 6.60 2.37 15.99
N SER A 674 7.05 1.33 16.71
CA SER A 674 6.38 0.78 17.88
C SER A 674 6.32 1.81 19.01
N ASP A 675 7.44 2.46 19.34
CA ASP A 675 7.50 3.54 20.33
C ASP A 675 6.55 4.69 19.96
N LEU A 676 6.57 5.11 18.69
CA LEU A 676 5.70 6.17 18.18
C LEU A 676 4.20 5.81 18.27
N LEU A 677 3.82 4.61 17.83
CA LEU A 677 2.44 4.13 17.86
C LEU A 677 1.94 3.78 19.28
N SER A 678 2.83 3.49 20.23
CA SER A 678 2.46 3.25 21.64
C SER A 678 1.77 4.46 22.30
N THR A 679 2.00 5.67 21.77
CA THR A 679 1.36 6.91 22.23
C THR A 679 -0.03 7.15 21.64
N MET A 680 -0.45 6.33 20.67
CA MET A 680 -1.72 6.50 19.97
C MET A 680 -2.87 5.84 20.74
N ALA A 681 -3.76 6.65 21.34
CA ALA A 681 -5.00 6.18 21.94
C ALA A 681 -6.16 6.11 20.93
N PRO A 682 -7.13 5.20 21.09
CA PRO A 682 -8.40 5.21 20.35
C PRO A 682 -9.19 6.52 20.52
N ILE A 683 -10.00 6.86 19.51
CA ILE A 683 -10.96 7.98 19.60
C ILE A 683 -12.18 7.62 20.47
N VAL A 684 -12.56 6.34 20.48
CA VAL A 684 -13.78 5.85 21.12
C VAL A 684 -13.41 5.08 22.38
N VAL A 685 -14.07 5.40 23.49
CA VAL A 685 -13.92 4.70 24.77
C VAL A 685 -14.45 3.28 24.64
N ASP A 686 -13.84 2.32 25.35
CA ASP A 686 -14.32 0.92 25.41
C ASP A 686 -14.37 0.18 24.04
N ALA A 687 -13.59 0.65 23.05
CA ALA A 687 -13.62 0.20 21.65
C ALA A 687 -13.72 -1.32 21.48
N THR A 688 -14.78 -1.75 20.79
CA THR A 688 -15.05 -3.15 20.42
C THR A 688 -14.98 -3.30 18.91
N LYS A 689 -14.48 -4.44 18.45
CA LYS A 689 -14.54 -4.86 17.05
C LYS A 689 -15.94 -4.69 16.48
N LEU A 690 -16.02 -3.98 15.37
CA LEU A 690 -17.29 -3.54 14.80
C LEU A 690 -18.08 -4.73 14.21
N THR A 691 -19.41 -4.63 14.21
CA THR A 691 -20.26 -5.55 13.44
C THR A 691 -20.08 -5.32 11.92
N PRO A 692 -20.52 -6.25 11.05
CA PRO A 692 -20.51 -6.02 9.61
C PRO A 692 -21.28 -4.76 9.18
N GLU A 693 -22.35 -4.44 9.90
CA GLU A 693 -23.24 -3.30 9.65
C GLU A 693 -22.57 -1.97 10.05
N GLU A 694 -21.98 -1.91 11.25
CA GLU A 694 -21.13 -0.80 11.71
C GLU A 694 -19.91 -0.60 10.82
N ALA A 695 -19.31 -1.69 10.32
CA ALA A 695 -18.24 -1.61 9.35
C ALA A 695 -18.72 -1.03 7.99
N VAL A 696 -20.00 -1.09 7.65
CA VAL A 696 -20.55 -0.40 6.46
C VAL A 696 -20.88 1.07 6.75
N VAL A 697 -21.68 1.38 7.79
CA VAL A 697 -22.14 2.76 8.05
C VAL A 697 -21.11 3.62 8.80
N GLY A 698 -20.12 3.01 9.45
CA GLY A 698 -19.19 3.69 10.34
C GLY A 698 -19.82 3.96 11.72
N LEU A 699 -19.35 5.02 12.39
CA LEU A 699 -19.90 5.47 13.67
C LEU A 699 -20.43 6.91 13.51
N PRO A 700 -21.76 7.09 13.35
CA PRO A 700 -22.35 8.39 13.01
C PRO A 700 -21.95 9.50 14.00
N GLY A 701 -21.47 10.62 13.45
CA GLY A 701 -21.01 11.77 14.23
C GLY A 701 -19.58 11.66 14.80
N VAL A 702 -18.90 10.51 14.67
CA VAL A 702 -17.50 10.34 15.10
C VAL A 702 -16.55 10.58 13.92
N ALA A 703 -15.63 11.54 14.07
CA ALA A 703 -14.68 11.89 13.02
C ALA A 703 -13.79 10.69 12.63
N TYR A 704 -13.56 10.52 11.32
CA TYR A 704 -12.78 9.43 10.70
C TYR A 704 -13.42 8.04 10.77
N TYR A 705 -14.67 7.92 11.23
CA TYR A 705 -15.51 6.72 11.09
C TYR A 705 -16.56 6.92 9.99
N ASP A 706 -16.16 7.51 8.86
CA ASP A 706 -17.04 7.78 7.73
C ASP A 706 -17.59 6.47 7.10
N PRO A 707 -18.81 6.47 6.52
CA PRO A 707 -19.40 5.31 5.86
C PRO A 707 -18.61 4.86 4.61
N LEU A 708 -18.79 3.61 4.21
CA LEU A 708 -18.26 3.11 2.92
C LEU A 708 -18.98 3.76 1.72
N ASP A 709 -18.25 4.09 0.66
CA ASP A 709 -18.87 4.51 -0.61
C ASP A 709 -19.54 3.32 -1.32
N LEU A 710 -20.85 3.23 -1.16
CA LEU A 710 -21.68 2.19 -1.73
C LEU A 710 -21.95 2.34 -3.24
N ASN A 711 -21.52 3.44 -3.87
CA ASN A 711 -21.63 3.62 -5.33
C ASN A 711 -20.56 2.86 -6.12
N THR A 712 -19.52 2.38 -5.44
CA THR A 712 -18.43 1.60 -6.05
C THR A 712 -18.85 0.16 -6.36
N SER A 713 -18.07 -0.49 -7.23
CA SER A 713 -18.19 -1.94 -7.53
C SER A 713 -18.10 -2.76 -6.23
N PRO A 714 -18.89 -3.84 -6.07
CA PRO A 714 -18.77 -4.76 -4.95
C PRO A 714 -17.55 -5.70 -5.07
N GLY A 715 -16.84 -5.68 -6.20
CA GLY A 715 -15.71 -6.58 -6.48
C GLY A 715 -16.15 -8.04 -6.59
N TYR A 716 -15.19 -8.96 -6.65
CA TYR A 716 -15.46 -10.39 -6.85
C TYR A 716 -16.04 -11.07 -5.58
N PRO A 717 -16.94 -12.06 -5.68
CA PRO A 717 -17.62 -12.56 -6.88
C PRO A 717 -18.86 -11.72 -7.26
N LEU A 718 -19.31 -10.82 -6.38
CA LEU A 718 -20.59 -10.10 -6.52
C LEU A 718 -20.71 -9.31 -7.83
N MET A 719 -19.61 -8.75 -8.33
CA MET A 719 -19.55 -7.99 -9.60
C MET A 719 -19.80 -8.84 -10.86
N LEU A 720 -19.87 -10.18 -10.74
CA LEU A 720 -20.32 -11.06 -11.83
C LEU A 720 -21.80 -10.79 -12.17
N LYS A 721 -22.59 -10.24 -11.23
CA LYS A 721 -23.92 -9.67 -11.53
C LYS A 721 -23.72 -8.33 -12.24
N VAL A 722 -23.96 -8.34 -13.56
CA VAL A 722 -23.69 -7.23 -14.49
C VAL A 722 -24.32 -5.92 -14.00
N GLY A 723 -23.48 -4.89 -13.85
CA GLY A 723 -23.90 -3.55 -13.45
C GLY A 723 -24.04 -3.31 -11.95
N SER A 724 -23.82 -4.33 -11.11
CA SER A 724 -24.01 -4.22 -9.66
C SER A 724 -23.00 -3.28 -8.97
N LYS A 725 -23.47 -2.69 -7.87
CA LYS A 725 -22.78 -1.84 -6.90
C LYS A 725 -22.85 -2.46 -5.51
N LYS A 726 -22.06 -1.94 -4.57
CA LYS A 726 -22.19 -2.31 -3.14
C LYS A 726 -23.59 -2.01 -2.57
N LEU A 727 -24.24 -0.94 -3.02
CA LEU A 727 -25.60 -0.57 -2.60
C LEU A 727 -26.65 -1.66 -2.90
N ASP A 728 -26.46 -2.46 -3.95
CA ASP A 728 -27.41 -3.53 -4.33
C ASP A 728 -27.38 -4.73 -3.37
N TYR A 729 -26.48 -4.71 -2.37
CA TYR A 729 -26.28 -5.76 -1.37
C TYR A 729 -26.47 -5.29 0.07
N VAL A 730 -26.82 -4.01 0.29
CA VAL A 730 -27.02 -3.43 1.63
C VAL A 730 -28.19 -2.45 1.64
N ASP A 731 -29.20 -2.74 2.46
CA ASP A 731 -30.27 -1.79 2.78
C ASP A 731 -29.79 -0.82 3.87
N VAL A 732 -29.69 0.47 3.55
CA VAL A 732 -29.17 1.50 4.48
C VAL A 732 -30.32 2.29 5.11
N ILE A 733 -30.40 2.24 6.44
CA ILE A 733 -31.31 3.05 7.25
C ILE A 733 -30.66 4.42 7.49
N ARG A 734 -31.43 5.49 7.27
CA ARG A 734 -30.97 6.88 7.42
C ARG A 734 -31.82 7.66 8.42
N ASP A 735 -31.23 8.69 9.02
CA ASP A 735 -31.93 9.64 9.88
C ASP A 735 -32.59 10.80 9.10
N GLY A 736 -33.20 11.74 9.82
CA GLY A 736 -33.86 12.92 9.25
C GLY A 736 -32.91 13.95 8.60
N GLU A 737 -31.60 13.74 8.66
CA GLU A 737 -30.56 14.54 7.98
C GLU A 737 -29.89 13.75 6.84
N ASP A 738 -30.52 12.66 6.38
CA ASP A 738 -30.02 11.69 5.39
C ASP A 738 -28.70 10.99 5.79
N ARG A 739 -28.29 11.03 7.07
CA ARG A 739 -27.07 10.32 7.51
C ARG A 739 -27.35 8.83 7.64
N PRO A 740 -26.47 7.93 7.17
CA PRO A 740 -26.60 6.51 7.45
C PRO A 740 -26.41 6.26 8.95
N VAL A 741 -27.37 5.55 9.56
CA VAL A 741 -27.35 5.22 11.01
C VAL A 741 -27.36 3.72 11.28
N SER A 742 -27.79 2.90 10.32
CA SER A 742 -27.69 1.44 10.38
C SER A 742 -27.76 0.86 8.96
N ALA A 743 -27.38 -0.41 8.82
CA ALA A 743 -27.38 -1.14 7.57
C ALA A 743 -27.86 -2.57 7.81
N THR A 744 -28.49 -3.19 6.81
CA THR A 744 -28.77 -4.62 6.76
C THR A 744 -28.06 -5.23 5.56
N LEU A 745 -27.20 -6.22 5.78
CA LEU A 745 -26.55 -6.96 4.70
C LEU A 745 -27.56 -7.92 4.05
N SER A 746 -27.57 -7.96 2.72
CA SER A 746 -28.25 -9.01 1.96
C SER A 746 -27.72 -10.40 2.35
N ALA A 747 -28.58 -11.42 2.33
CA ALA A 747 -28.24 -12.77 2.82
C ALA A 747 -27.01 -13.38 2.10
N GLU A 748 -26.81 -13.06 0.83
CA GLU A 748 -25.64 -13.48 0.03
C GLU A 748 -24.33 -12.85 0.55
N LEU A 749 -24.32 -11.53 0.78
CA LEU A 749 -23.17 -10.83 1.34
C LEU A 749 -22.91 -11.25 2.79
N ALA A 750 -23.96 -11.40 3.60
CA ALA A 750 -23.85 -11.88 4.98
C ALA A 750 -23.23 -13.29 5.05
N THR A 751 -23.63 -14.21 4.17
CA THR A 751 -23.04 -15.55 4.06
C THR A 751 -21.55 -15.48 3.71
N ILE A 752 -21.19 -14.68 2.70
CA ILE A 752 -19.78 -14.49 2.29
C ILE A 752 -18.93 -13.92 3.43
N VAL A 753 -19.43 -12.93 4.18
CA VAL A 753 -18.72 -12.34 5.33
C VAL A 753 -18.58 -13.34 6.49
N ALA A 754 -19.59 -14.18 6.72
CA ALA A 754 -19.54 -15.24 7.73
C ALA A 754 -18.51 -16.33 7.37
N ASP A 755 -18.55 -16.88 6.16
CA ASP A 755 -17.61 -17.89 5.66
C ASP A 755 -16.16 -17.38 5.66
N ALA A 756 -15.96 -16.12 5.25
CA ALA A 756 -14.66 -15.48 5.27
C ALA A 756 -14.13 -15.28 6.70
N SER A 757 -15.01 -14.97 7.65
CA SER A 757 -14.65 -14.86 9.08
C SER A 757 -14.38 -16.23 9.72
N GLU A 758 -15.11 -17.27 9.33
CA GLU A 758 -14.90 -18.65 9.79
C GLU A 758 -13.54 -19.19 9.37
N LEU A 759 -13.16 -19.04 8.09
CA LEU A 759 -11.84 -19.46 7.60
C LEU A 759 -10.72 -18.68 8.28
N ARG A 760 -10.86 -17.35 8.43
CA ARG A 760 -9.88 -16.50 9.13
C ARG A 760 -9.66 -16.97 10.58
N ARG A 761 -10.72 -17.32 11.31
CA ARG A 761 -10.63 -17.85 12.68
C ARG A 761 -9.92 -19.22 12.77
N ARG A 762 -9.86 -19.97 11.68
CA ARG A 762 -9.14 -21.26 11.55
C ARG A 762 -7.69 -21.10 11.05
N GLY A 763 -7.18 -19.86 10.91
CA GLY A 763 -5.85 -19.61 10.33
C GLY A 763 -5.78 -19.84 8.81
N VAL A 764 -6.92 -19.84 8.12
CA VAL A 764 -7.00 -20.04 6.66
C VAL A 764 -7.42 -18.72 6.00
N ARG A 765 -6.69 -18.27 4.99
CA ARG A 765 -7.12 -17.13 4.17
C ARG A 765 -8.38 -17.49 3.38
N TYR A 766 -9.40 -16.63 3.44
CA TYR A 766 -10.48 -16.64 2.47
C TYR A 766 -9.93 -16.36 1.05
N PRO A 767 -10.50 -16.93 -0.03
CA PRO A 767 -10.14 -16.60 -1.41
C PRO A 767 -10.61 -15.20 -1.83
N THR A 768 -9.96 -14.18 -1.27
CA THR A 768 -10.18 -12.76 -1.55
C THR A 768 -9.54 -12.38 -2.89
N TYR A 769 -10.32 -12.43 -3.98
CA TYR A 769 -9.86 -12.03 -5.32
C TYR A 769 -9.93 -10.51 -5.54
N TRP A 770 -8.82 -9.93 -6.00
CA TRP A 770 -8.72 -8.54 -6.43
C TRP A 770 -8.76 -8.47 -7.96
N VAL A 771 -9.52 -7.53 -8.51
CA VAL A 771 -9.73 -7.42 -9.97
C VAL A 771 -9.04 -6.17 -10.51
N ASP A 772 -7.97 -6.34 -11.29
CA ASP A 772 -7.24 -5.24 -11.90
C ASP A 772 -8.04 -4.59 -13.04
N THR A 773 -8.17 -3.26 -13.01
CA THR A 773 -8.80 -2.47 -14.09
C THR A 773 -7.98 -1.23 -14.45
N PRO A 774 -8.01 -0.77 -15.72
CA PRO A 774 -7.45 0.52 -16.09
C PRO A 774 -8.18 1.66 -15.38
N LYS A 775 -7.43 2.62 -14.84
CA LYS A 775 -8.00 3.79 -14.16
C LYS A 775 -8.47 4.85 -15.15
N ASP A 776 -9.78 5.08 -15.17
CA ASP A 776 -10.39 6.19 -15.88
C ASP A 776 -10.14 7.52 -15.13
N GLU A 777 -9.17 8.30 -15.61
CA GLU A 777 -8.79 9.58 -15.02
C GLU A 777 -8.17 10.53 -16.06
N LYS A 778 -8.12 11.84 -15.74
CA LYS A 778 -7.33 12.80 -16.51
C LYS A 778 -5.83 12.58 -16.22
N ARG A 779 -5.02 12.56 -17.28
CA ARG A 779 -3.56 12.41 -17.25
C ARG A 779 -2.94 13.47 -18.17
N ALA A 780 -1.84 14.09 -17.76
CA ALA A 780 -1.03 14.94 -18.65
C ALA A 780 -0.69 14.14 -19.92
N THR A 781 -0.86 14.73 -21.11
CA THR A 781 -0.92 13.97 -22.37
C THR A 781 0.34 13.14 -22.62
N GLN A 782 1.52 13.70 -22.32
CA GLN A 782 2.80 12.99 -22.42
C GLN A 782 2.95 11.81 -21.42
N LYS A 783 2.20 11.81 -20.31
CA LYS A 783 2.12 10.69 -19.35
C LYS A 783 1.01 9.70 -19.70
N ALA A 784 -0.04 10.11 -20.42
CA ALA A 784 -1.13 9.25 -20.87
C ALA A 784 -0.72 8.32 -22.03
N LEU A 785 0.15 8.81 -22.93
CA LEU A 785 0.57 8.11 -24.15
C LEU A 785 1.88 7.32 -24.03
N LYS A 786 2.50 7.31 -22.84
CA LYS A 786 3.66 6.45 -22.56
C LYS A 786 3.20 5.00 -22.35
N TYR A 787 4.09 4.05 -22.62
CA TYR A 787 3.90 2.66 -22.21
C TYR A 787 3.64 2.58 -20.69
N ALA A 788 2.65 1.79 -20.27
CA ALA A 788 2.13 1.78 -18.90
C ALA A 788 1.65 3.15 -18.37
N GLY A 789 1.26 4.07 -19.26
CA GLY A 789 0.83 5.43 -18.92
C GLY A 789 -0.52 5.52 -18.19
N THR A 790 -1.37 4.51 -18.34
CA THR A 790 -2.62 4.34 -17.57
C THR A 790 -2.33 3.62 -16.26
N ARG A 791 -2.76 4.18 -15.12
CA ARG A 791 -2.64 3.52 -13.81
C ARG A 791 -3.63 2.37 -13.68
N ILE A 792 -3.31 1.37 -12.89
CA ILE A 792 -4.21 0.25 -12.55
C ILE A 792 -4.90 0.53 -11.21
N ILE A 793 -6.16 0.10 -11.08
CA ILE A 793 -6.86 -0.09 -9.81
C ILE A 793 -7.00 -1.58 -9.58
N CYS A 794 -6.38 -2.09 -8.51
CA CYS A 794 -6.68 -3.40 -7.97
C CYS A 794 -7.98 -3.29 -7.17
N ASN A 795 -9.11 -3.79 -7.69
CA ASN A 795 -10.41 -3.64 -7.03
C ASN A 795 -10.62 -4.79 -6.03
N GLY A 796 -10.46 -4.50 -4.73
CA GLY A 796 -10.73 -5.44 -3.64
C GLY A 796 -12.24 -5.70 -3.46
N PRO A 797 -12.62 -6.88 -2.94
CA PRO A 797 -14.02 -7.28 -2.81
C PRO A 797 -14.70 -6.71 -1.56
N PHE A 798 -16.03 -6.63 -1.57
CA PHE A 798 -16.82 -5.98 -0.52
C PHE A 798 -16.65 -6.66 0.85
N GLU A 799 -16.58 -8.00 0.91
CA GLU A 799 -16.31 -8.74 2.15
C GLU A 799 -15.01 -8.27 2.81
N HIS A 800 -13.97 -8.00 2.01
CA HIS A 800 -12.66 -7.61 2.51
C HIS A 800 -12.66 -6.17 2.99
N ALA A 801 -13.40 -5.27 2.31
CA ALA A 801 -13.59 -3.90 2.78
C ALA A 801 -14.34 -3.83 4.13
N ILE A 802 -15.33 -4.73 4.34
CA ILE A 802 -16.03 -4.91 5.62
C ILE A 802 -15.05 -5.46 6.66
N ALA A 803 -14.40 -6.60 6.40
CA ALA A 803 -13.49 -7.25 7.35
C ALA A 803 -12.31 -6.36 7.76
N MET A 804 -11.72 -5.59 6.83
CA MET A 804 -10.66 -4.63 7.16
C MET A 804 -11.17 -3.51 8.07
N ARG A 805 -12.42 -3.04 7.90
CA ARG A 805 -13.00 -2.02 8.78
C ARG A 805 -13.40 -2.59 10.14
N GLN A 806 -13.94 -3.80 10.21
CA GLN A 806 -14.26 -4.47 11.49
C GLN A 806 -13.07 -4.55 12.45
N ASN A 807 -11.88 -4.83 11.93
CA ASN A 807 -10.68 -5.05 12.74
C ASN A 807 -9.75 -3.82 12.81
N PHE A 808 -9.78 -2.91 11.83
CA PHE A 808 -8.78 -1.83 11.70
C PHE A 808 -9.35 -0.42 11.48
N LEU A 809 -10.68 -0.19 11.53
CA LEU A 809 -11.21 1.17 11.44
C LEU A 809 -10.83 2.01 12.67
N HIS A 810 -10.80 1.42 13.88
CA HIS A 810 -10.32 2.11 15.09
C HIS A 810 -8.87 2.59 14.97
N PHE A 811 -7.97 1.73 14.45
CA PHE A 811 -6.58 2.11 14.15
C PHE A 811 -6.56 3.25 13.13
N SER A 812 -7.27 3.10 12.02
CA SER A 812 -7.27 4.05 10.90
C SER A 812 -7.75 5.43 11.35
N ALA A 813 -8.82 5.49 12.14
CA ALA A 813 -9.36 6.72 12.70
C ALA A 813 -8.39 7.37 13.68
N ALA A 814 -7.85 6.61 14.65
CA ALA A 814 -6.86 7.11 15.60
C ALA A 814 -5.58 7.65 14.91
N PHE A 815 -5.09 6.93 13.90
CA PHE A 815 -3.94 7.30 13.08
C PHE A 815 -4.20 8.62 12.34
N MET A 816 -5.35 8.74 11.66
CA MET A 816 -5.76 9.99 11.01
C MET A 816 -5.88 11.14 12.02
N GLN A 817 -6.54 10.95 13.16
CA GLN A 817 -6.68 11.96 14.22
C GLN A 817 -5.31 12.42 14.76
N GLN A 818 -4.36 11.49 14.95
CA GLN A 818 -3.04 11.77 15.50
C GLN A 818 -1.97 12.12 14.45
N ARG A 819 -2.34 12.30 13.17
CA ARG A 819 -1.45 12.57 12.01
C ARG A 819 -0.30 13.55 12.27
N ARG A 820 -0.55 14.60 13.05
CA ARG A 820 0.45 15.60 13.42
C ARG A 820 1.53 15.01 14.36
N SER A 821 1.14 14.27 15.39
CA SER A 821 2.05 13.60 16.33
C SER A 821 2.84 12.48 15.62
N LEU A 822 2.15 11.71 14.78
CA LEU A 822 2.68 10.56 14.04
C LEU A 822 3.42 10.93 12.74
N ASN A 823 3.59 12.23 12.47
CA ASN A 823 4.39 12.80 11.38
C ASN A 823 3.96 12.42 9.96
N HIS A 824 2.65 12.26 9.71
CA HIS A 824 2.09 12.04 8.36
C HIS A 824 1.00 13.05 7.99
N ALA A 825 0.63 13.06 6.70
CA ALA A 825 -0.39 13.96 6.14
C ALA A 825 -1.73 13.27 5.79
N VAL A 826 -1.86 11.95 6.02
CA VAL A 826 -3.13 11.23 5.81
C VAL A 826 -4.25 11.88 6.64
N GLY A 827 -5.33 12.32 5.98
CA GLY A 827 -6.46 13.01 6.62
C GLY A 827 -6.26 14.52 6.87
N ILE A 828 -5.22 15.15 6.34
CA ILE A 828 -5.03 16.60 6.43
C ILE A 828 -6.08 17.37 5.60
N ASN A 829 -6.65 18.45 6.13
CA ASN A 829 -7.57 19.30 5.38
C ASN A 829 -6.87 20.55 4.79
N PRO A 830 -6.61 20.61 3.46
CA PRO A 830 -5.88 21.72 2.82
C PRO A 830 -6.67 23.04 2.76
N THR A 831 -8.00 23.04 2.85
CA THR A 831 -8.82 24.27 2.85
C THR A 831 -8.95 24.90 4.25
N SER A 832 -8.18 24.39 5.21
CA SER A 832 -8.24 24.80 6.62
C SER A 832 -6.88 25.30 7.12
N ARG A 833 -6.84 25.71 8.39
CA ARG A 833 -5.60 26.12 9.08
C ARG A 833 -4.51 25.04 9.09
N GLU A 834 -4.83 23.76 8.85
CA GLU A 834 -3.84 22.68 8.90
C GLU A 834 -2.61 22.87 8.00
N TRP A 835 -2.79 23.40 6.78
CA TRP A 835 -1.68 23.70 5.89
C TRP A 835 -0.78 24.84 6.42
N HIS A 836 -1.39 25.85 7.05
CA HIS A 836 -0.64 26.93 7.70
C HIS A 836 0.13 26.43 8.93
N ASP A 837 -0.48 25.60 9.78
CA ASP A 837 0.19 24.98 10.93
C ASP A 837 1.36 24.07 10.50
N LEU A 838 1.19 23.30 9.41
CA LEU A 838 2.25 22.47 8.83
C LEU A 838 3.41 23.33 8.30
N GLY A 839 3.10 24.39 7.55
CA GLY A 839 4.10 25.33 7.04
C GLY A 839 4.90 26.00 8.16
N LEU A 840 4.22 26.50 9.20
CA LEU A 840 4.86 27.04 10.40
C LEU A 840 5.76 26.00 11.09
N ARG A 841 5.29 24.75 11.25
CA ARG A 841 6.08 23.69 11.89
C ARG A 841 7.36 23.35 11.13
N LEU A 842 7.34 23.39 9.81
CA LEU A 842 8.51 23.18 8.96
C LEU A 842 9.48 24.37 9.05
N MET A 843 8.98 25.61 8.85
CA MET A 843 9.80 26.83 8.93
C MET A 843 10.43 27.04 10.31
N ASN A 844 9.76 26.64 11.39
CA ASN A 844 10.30 26.63 12.76
C ASN A 844 11.46 25.63 12.97
N LYS A 845 11.82 24.83 11.97
CA LYS A 845 12.99 23.94 11.97
C LYS A 845 14.03 24.34 10.92
N ASN A 846 13.60 24.61 9.68
CA ASN A 846 14.48 25.11 8.62
C ASN A 846 13.66 25.75 7.48
N THR A 847 14.25 26.71 6.78
CA THR A 847 13.72 27.20 5.48
C THR A 847 14.16 26.34 4.30
N ASN A 848 15.24 25.56 4.46
CA ASN A 848 15.70 24.61 3.46
C ASN A 848 14.86 23.33 3.52
N LEU A 849 13.88 23.22 2.62
CA LEU A 849 12.98 22.07 2.50
C LEU A 849 13.40 21.19 1.32
N ILE A 850 13.32 19.87 1.49
CA ILE A 850 13.55 18.87 0.44
C ILE A 850 12.23 18.14 0.19
N THR A 851 11.83 18.05 -1.07
CA THR A 851 10.65 17.32 -1.53
C THR A 851 11.08 16.18 -2.46
N LEU A 852 10.43 15.03 -2.35
CA LEU A 852 10.68 13.84 -3.16
C LEU A 852 9.35 13.30 -3.69
N ASP A 853 9.31 12.88 -4.96
CA ASP A 853 8.19 12.15 -5.56
C ASP A 853 8.69 10.78 -6.04
N TYR A 854 7.92 9.73 -5.75
CA TYR A 854 8.34 8.33 -5.93
C TYR A 854 7.68 7.71 -7.15
N SER A 855 8.50 7.39 -8.17
CA SER A 855 8.05 6.56 -9.30
C SER A 855 7.73 5.13 -8.83
N ASN A 856 6.61 4.58 -9.31
CA ASN A 856 6.11 3.23 -9.02
C ASN A 856 5.89 2.86 -7.53
N PHE A 857 5.72 3.84 -6.64
CA PHE A 857 5.63 3.61 -5.18
C PHE A 857 4.62 2.51 -4.76
N GLY A 858 3.42 2.50 -5.36
CA GLY A 858 2.38 1.52 -5.05
C GLY A 858 2.75 0.09 -5.49
N PRO A 859 2.93 -0.16 -6.80
CA PRO A 859 3.27 -1.50 -7.29
C PRO A 859 4.61 -2.06 -6.82
N GLY A 860 5.59 -1.20 -6.49
CA GLY A 860 6.91 -1.59 -5.99
C GLY A 860 7.04 -1.60 -4.46
N PHE A 861 5.95 -1.46 -3.69
CA PHE A 861 6.00 -1.35 -2.24
C PHE A 861 6.56 -2.64 -1.60
N ASN A 862 7.61 -2.49 -0.78
CA ASN A 862 8.40 -3.63 -0.31
C ASN A 862 7.60 -4.56 0.64
N ALA A 863 7.68 -5.87 0.39
CA ALA A 863 6.90 -6.87 1.13
C ALA A 863 7.30 -7.02 2.61
N ARG A 864 8.60 -6.90 2.95
CA ARG A 864 9.05 -6.94 4.36
C ARG A 864 8.59 -5.72 5.14
N VAL A 865 8.68 -4.52 4.53
CA VAL A 865 8.13 -3.28 5.11
C VAL A 865 6.62 -3.37 5.28
N CYS A 866 5.91 -3.93 4.29
CA CYS A 866 4.47 -4.17 4.38
C CYS A 866 4.10 -5.08 5.56
N ARG A 867 4.77 -6.24 5.72
CA ARG A 867 4.52 -7.15 6.85
C ARG A 867 4.79 -6.48 8.19
N LEU A 868 5.92 -5.78 8.33
CA LEU A 868 6.28 -5.01 9.54
C LEU A 868 5.18 -4.01 9.94
N VAL A 869 4.66 -3.25 8.99
CA VAL A 869 3.58 -2.28 9.26
C VAL A 869 2.27 -2.99 9.64
N CYS A 870 1.93 -4.10 8.97
CA CYS A 870 0.78 -4.92 9.34
C CYS A 870 0.88 -5.49 10.77
N ASP A 871 2.07 -5.97 11.17
CA ASP A 871 2.30 -6.51 12.51
C ASP A 871 2.11 -5.43 13.60
N LEU A 872 2.61 -4.21 13.36
CA LEU A 872 2.38 -3.06 14.26
C LEU A 872 0.90 -2.65 14.34
N ILE A 873 0.16 -2.68 13.23
CA ILE A 873 -1.29 -2.42 13.20
C ILE A 873 -2.05 -3.48 14.02
N VAL A 874 -1.72 -4.77 13.84
CA VAL A 874 -2.32 -5.88 14.58
C VAL A 874 -2.00 -5.78 16.07
N GLN A 875 -0.74 -5.50 16.45
CA GLN A 875 -0.33 -5.30 17.84
C GLN A 875 -1.10 -4.13 18.49
N TRP A 876 -1.26 -3.01 17.77
CA TRP A 876 -2.04 -1.88 18.27
C TRP A 876 -3.52 -2.26 18.46
N THR A 877 -4.15 -2.90 17.47
CA THR A 877 -5.55 -3.34 17.56
C THR A 877 -5.75 -4.29 18.75
N LEU A 878 -4.92 -5.33 18.90
CA LEU A 878 -5.03 -6.31 19.99
C LEU A 878 -4.81 -5.69 21.38
N THR A 879 -4.08 -4.58 21.47
CA THR A 879 -3.87 -3.83 22.72
C THR A 879 -5.06 -2.92 23.06
N ASN A 880 -5.78 -2.41 22.06
CA ASN A 880 -6.70 -1.28 22.20
C ASN A 880 -8.17 -1.56 21.85
N VAL A 881 -8.47 -2.72 21.25
CA VAL A 881 -9.81 -3.08 20.76
C VAL A 881 -10.18 -4.48 21.28
N ARG A 882 -11.41 -4.65 21.78
CA ARG A 882 -11.91 -5.94 22.28
C ARG A 882 -12.71 -6.70 21.21
N GLY A 883 -12.49 -8.00 21.06
CA GLY A 883 -13.24 -8.92 20.16
C GLY A 883 -12.38 -9.58 19.07
#